data_AF-A0A7W1FPH3-F1
#
_entry.id   AF-A0A7W1FPH3-F1
#
_cell.length_a   1.000
_cell.length_b   1.000
_cell.length_c   1.000
_cell.angle_alpha   90.00
_cell.angle_beta   90.00
_cell.angle_gamma   90.00
#
_symmetry.space_group_name_H-M   'P 1'
#
loop_
_entity.id
_entity.type
_entity.pdbx_description
1 polymer ?
#
loop_
_entity_poly.entity_id
_entity_poly.type
_entity_poly.pdbx_seq_one_letter_code
_entity_poly.pdbx_strand_id
1 'polypeptide(L)'
;MSARLIDGKAIAEERRARLADQVAALQARGIQPCLAAISVHVDAGWSVYLKNQAAACARVGIRHQVVTVDPQATQEDLNEVIEELNVDSRIHGIILQSPLRRFAQGQTPVGDGLSDFLAQVLLSPDKDVEGVSPSNLGMVLAGKPALAPCTAVAAVELAKAAAQNLGRDLRGMEAVVVGASTIVGKPVAQLLLAAGATVTICHIDTRDLAAHTTKADLIVVAVGKAGLLKPDHVRAGAIVIDVGINRIAGPDGKSVIVGDVAPEVAEIAGALTPVPGGVGALTTTILLEATANAADRLADLRPAVDGAALGRVLGGPGLELSPDVADRIANLLSRHLVGAPGNRPLRSALERRLAKGVLVLDGAMGSELIARGVAPAAIARANLDHPDLVQDVHQAYVAAGAEAVTTNTFGVNRFRLQGDRELVARLASAGVRLARLAAQGAKSRVFVLGSIGPLGPVVGADLTPAEAEEAFSEVAMALADAGVDGFIVETMPSTAEALAALGGIRRASRLPALVCRSLDRDDPAELADFARAAAAAGATAVGINCAAGPRALLPVVARLAQVSSLPVVARPNAGFPTRVDGVPRYHLRPEYLVTQARAYVAAGASLVGGCCGVGPEHIAALAKALAGAPLPVRAEFSESLWVSERDPSGAVPVVPRSSLLSVPFPIFAFVPGRLTPTAGGAALQRLAAAGADAVGLLTGWPGSGRGARLPARLRHLQDATAKPAVLELIAADTTLPAAQELLLTAHLVGVRTVIIDDGVFSSETRADVTNAGCEAAALLRAVKTLNQGRDLGGTRLEEPTAFTVGVRLSAARARQLGDAGIDETYVRAGADFLTLQPVYQPAEFRALMGAITPKVPLFAEILVLPDAATADELDNELPTLSVPDKLKQRLSADPDEDAKGVLRFLAAWRARLAGVCLLLPDERTAQAEAVIRALRS
;
A
#
# COMPACT_ATOMS: atom_id res chain seq x y z
N MET A 1 57.33 5.26 40.58
CA MET A 1 57.31 4.11 39.65
C MET A 1 56.82 4.64 38.32
N SER A 2 57.50 4.36 37.21
CA SER A 2 57.04 4.79 35.87
C SER A 2 55.72 4.12 35.53
N ALA A 3 54.83 4.84 34.85
CA ALA A 3 53.53 4.38 34.40
C ALA A 3 53.67 3.16 33.48
N ARG A 4 52.79 2.19 33.64
CA ARG A 4 52.68 1.09 32.69
C ARG A 4 52.02 1.61 31.41
N LEU A 5 52.74 1.54 30.29
CA LEU A 5 52.18 1.97 29.00
C LEU A 5 51.08 1.00 28.53
N ILE A 6 49.95 1.56 28.13
CA ILE A 6 48.82 0.81 27.56
C ILE A 6 49.01 0.81 26.04
N ASP A 7 49.63 -0.25 25.52
CA ASP A 7 49.93 -0.37 24.10
C ASP A 7 48.64 -0.65 23.28
N GLY A 8 48.04 0.42 22.79
CA GLY A 8 46.85 0.34 21.94
C GLY A 8 47.11 -0.32 20.59
N LYS A 9 48.36 -0.31 20.08
CA LYS A 9 48.71 -1.02 18.85
C LYS A 9 48.70 -2.53 19.08
N ALA A 10 49.32 -3.00 20.16
CA ALA A 10 49.32 -4.42 20.50
C ALA A 10 47.88 -4.95 20.70
N ILE A 11 47.04 -4.21 21.42
CA ILE A 11 45.62 -4.57 21.61
C ILE A 11 44.86 -4.56 20.28
N ALA A 12 45.13 -3.58 19.40
CA ALA A 12 44.50 -3.50 18.10
C ALA A 12 44.91 -4.65 17.17
N GLU A 13 46.17 -5.10 17.24
CA GLU A 13 46.67 -6.25 16.47
C GLU A 13 46.03 -7.56 16.93
N GLU A 14 45.96 -7.79 18.24
CA GLU A 14 45.28 -8.96 18.82
C GLU A 14 43.80 -9.00 18.40
N ARG A 15 43.09 -7.86 18.47
CA ARG A 15 41.69 -7.75 18.07
C ARG A 15 41.49 -7.95 16.57
N ARG A 16 42.38 -7.42 15.72
CA ARG A 16 42.31 -7.66 14.27
C ARG A 16 42.54 -9.12 13.89
N ALA A 17 43.39 -9.85 14.63
CA ALA A 17 43.57 -11.29 14.41
C ALA A 17 42.26 -12.04 14.67
N ARG A 18 41.60 -11.80 15.82
CA ARG A 18 40.27 -12.37 16.12
C ARG A 18 39.20 -11.96 15.10
N LEU A 19 39.24 -10.71 14.65
CA LEU A 19 38.30 -10.20 13.66
C LEU A 19 38.48 -10.88 12.30
N ALA A 20 39.72 -11.19 11.89
CA ALA A 20 39.97 -11.92 10.66
C ALA A 20 39.34 -13.32 10.71
N ASP A 21 39.42 -14.02 11.85
CA ASP A 21 38.75 -15.31 12.05
C ASP A 21 37.22 -15.17 11.99
N GLN A 22 36.66 -14.13 12.62
CA GLN A 22 35.22 -13.82 12.58
C GLN A 22 34.75 -13.56 11.14
N VAL A 23 35.49 -12.75 10.38
CA VAL A 23 35.16 -12.43 8.98
C VAL A 23 35.28 -13.67 8.10
N ALA A 24 36.29 -14.52 8.30
CA ALA A 24 36.40 -15.79 7.60
C ALA A 24 35.19 -16.71 7.87
N ALA A 25 34.70 -16.75 9.11
CA ALA A 25 33.49 -17.49 9.47
C ALA A 25 32.22 -16.92 8.78
N LEU A 26 32.11 -15.59 8.67
CA LEU A 26 31.04 -14.93 7.91
C LEU A 26 31.11 -15.25 6.41
N GLN A 27 32.31 -15.22 5.83
CA GLN A 27 32.55 -15.56 4.42
C GLN A 27 32.21 -17.03 4.13
N ALA A 28 32.53 -17.94 5.04
CA ALA A 28 32.12 -19.35 4.93
C ALA A 28 30.60 -19.54 4.95
N ARG A 29 29.84 -18.61 5.57
CA ARG A 29 28.38 -18.53 5.52
C ARG A 29 27.83 -17.81 4.28
N GLY A 30 28.69 -17.42 3.33
CA GLY A 30 28.31 -16.67 2.13
C GLY A 30 28.11 -15.16 2.36
N ILE A 31 28.52 -14.63 3.52
CA ILE A 31 28.39 -13.22 3.87
C ILE A 31 29.74 -12.55 3.67
N GLN A 32 29.81 -11.56 2.79
CA GLN A 32 31.00 -10.74 2.60
C GLN A 32 30.80 -9.39 3.31
N PRO A 33 31.31 -9.19 4.54
CA PRO A 33 31.20 -7.90 5.21
C PRO A 33 31.76 -6.78 4.33
N CYS A 34 31.11 -5.62 4.36
CA CYS A 34 31.45 -4.48 3.51
C CYS A 34 31.24 -3.16 4.24
N LEU A 35 32.26 -2.31 4.21
CA LEU A 35 32.26 -0.94 4.72
C LEU A 35 32.22 0.03 3.53
N ALA A 36 31.15 0.81 3.43
CA ALA A 36 31.04 1.96 2.54
C ALA A 36 31.52 3.23 3.23
N ALA A 37 32.44 3.96 2.62
CA ALA A 37 32.94 5.24 3.09
C ALA A 37 32.47 6.36 2.15
N ILE A 38 31.58 7.22 2.64
CA ILE A 38 31.07 8.38 1.90
C ILE A 38 32.03 9.56 2.08
N SER A 39 32.48 10.15 0.98
CA SER A 39 33.40 11.29 0.98
C SER A 39 33.04 12.30 -0.10
N VAL A 40 33.00 13.59 0.25
CA VAL A 40 32.67 14.68 -0.69
C VAL A 40 33.92 15.21 -1.41
N HIS A 41 35.12 15.02 -0.83
CA HIS A 41 36.39 15.53 -1.37
C HIS A 41 37.54 14.56 -1.17
N VAL A 42 38.48 14.53 -2.12
CA VAL A 42 39.69 13.72 -2.05
C VAL A 42 40.91 14.62 -1.88
N ASP A 43 41.08 15.23 -0.70
CA ASP A 43 42.33 15.94 -0.36
C ASP A 43 43.46 14.95 -0.01
N ALA A 44 44.72 15.43 0.03
CA ALA A 44 45.88 14.58 0.29
C ALA A 44 45.83 13.89 1.68
N GLY A 45 45.18 14.50 2.67
CA GLY A 45 45.02 13.94 4.01
C GLY A 45 43.95 12.84 4.07
N TRP A 46 42.79 13.09 3.48
CA TRP A 46 41.71 12.10 3.35
C TRP A 46 42.09 10.93 2.46
N SER A 47 42.87 11.18 1.41
CA SER A 47 43.43 10.12 0.56
C SER A 47 44.28 9.13 1.37
N VAL A 48 45.10 9.62 2.30
CA VAL A 48 45.91 8.76 3.17
C VAL A 48 45.03 8.02 4.17
N TYR A 49 44.03 8.69 4.75
CA TYR A 49 43.08 8.05 5.68
C TYR A 49 42.26 6.94 5.01
N LEU A 50 41.69 7.19 3.84
CA LEU A 50 40.93 6.19 3.06
C LEU A 50 41.81 5.03 2.62
N LYS A 51 43.06 5.29 2.20
CA LYS A 51 44.04 4.22 1.89
C LYS A 51 44.35 3.35 3.11
N ASN A 52 44.56 3.97 4.27
CA ASN A 52 44.81 3.24 5.51
C ASN A 52 43.58 2.44 5.95
N GLN A 53 42.37 2.98 5.79
CA GLN A 53 41.12 2.28 6.06
C GLN A 53 40.94 1.08 5.13
N ALA A 54 41.15 1.26 3.82
CA ALA A 54 41.10 0.18 2.82
C ALA A 54 42.12 -0.92 3.14
N ALA A 55 43.36 -0.55 3.50
CA ALA A 55 44.39 -1.50 3.90
C ALA A 55 44.00 -2.26 5.18
N ALA A 56 43.37 -1.60 6.16
CA ALA A 56 42.89 -2.23 7.37
C ALA A 56 41.73 -3.21 7.09
N CYS A 57 40.76 -2.82 6.25
CA CYS A 57 39.68 -3.70 5.78
C CYS A 57 40.23 -4.95 5.09
N ALA A 58 41.15 -4.77 4.13
CA ALA A 58 41.75 -5.86 3.37
C ALA A 58 42.48 -6.88 4.26
N ARG A 59 43.19 -6.41 5.30
CA ARG A 59 43.90 -7.27 6.26
C ARG A 59 42.99 -8.23 7.04
N VAL A 60 41.71 -7.89 7.22
CA VAL A 60 40.74 -8.71 7.95
C VAL A 60 39.65 -9.29 7.04
N GLY A 61 39.79 -9.16 5.71
CA GLY A 61 38.84 -9.71 4.74
C GLY A 61 37.53 -8.92 4.56
N ILE A 62 37.45 -7.68 5.05
CA ILE A 62 36.28 -6.81 4.86
C ILE A 62 36.40 -6.09 3.50
N ARG A 63 35.33 -6.08 2.71
CA ARG A 63 35.26 -5.30 1.47
C ARG A 63 35.16 -3.81 1.83
N HIS A 64 35.94 -2.98 1.17
CA HIS A 64 35.87 -1.52 1.32
C HIS A 64 35.35 -0.91 0.02
N GLN A 65 34.36 -0.03 0.13
CA GLN A 65 33.80 0.73 -0.99
C GLN A 65 33.90 2.20 -0.66
N VAL A 66 34.56 2.97 -1.52
CA VAL A 66 34.57 4.43 -1.41
C VAL A 66 33.48 4.97 -2.32
N VAL A 67 32.63 5.82 -1.78
CA VAL A 67 31.58 6.52 -2.51
C VAL A 67 31.91 8.00 -2.50
N THR A 68 32.34 8.50 -3.66
CA THR A 68 32.70 9.90 -3.84
C THR A 68 31.47 10.69 -4.28
N VAL A 69 31.10 11.67 -3.48
CA VAL A 69 30.00 12.61 -3.77
C VAL A 69 30.60 13.85 -4.41
N ASP A 70 29.94 14.42 -5.41
CA ASP A 70 30.42 15.61 -6.11
C ASP A 70 30.62 16.77 -5.12
N PRO A 71 31.75 17.49 -5.16
CA PRO A 71 31.95 18.72 -4.41
C PRO A 71 30.86 19.79 -4.53
N GLN A 72 30.10 19.77 -5.63
CA GLN A 72 28.98 20.66 -5.96
C GLN A 72 27.60 20.01 -5.72
N ALA A 73 27.56 18.77 -5.21
CA ALA A 73 26.32 18.06 -4.92
C ALA A 73 25.45 18.83 -3.92
N THR A 74 24.13 18.76 -4.10
CA THR A 74 23.18 19.30 -3.13
C THR A 74 23.01 18.35 -1.95
N GLN A 75 22.29 18.79 -0.92
CA GLN A 75 21.93 17.92 0.20
C GLN A 75 21.03 16.76 -0.26
N GLU A 76 20.16 16.98 -1.24
CA GLU A 76 19.29 15.95 -1.84
C GLU A 76 20.11 14.87 -2.56
N ASP A 77 21.10 15.25 -3.36
CA ASP A 77 22.00 14.29 -4.04
C ASP A 77 22.73 13.38 -3.02
N LEU A 78 23.22 13.98 -1.93
CA LEU A 78 23.84 13.22 -0.83
C LEU A 78 22.82 12.31 -0.12
N ASN A 79 21.58 12.77 0.03
CA ASN A 79 20.51 11.98 0.63
C ASN A 79 20.22 10.74 -0.21
N GLU A 80 20.11 10.88 -1.54
CA GLU A 80 19.90 9.75 -2.46
C GLU A 80 21.02 8.72 -2.34
N VAL A 81 22.29 9.15 -2.32
CA VAL A 81 23.44 8.26 -2.13
C VAL A 81 23.38 7.52 -0.79
N ILE A 82 23.05 8.22 0.30
CA ILE A 82 22.93 7.59 1.63
C ILE A 82 21.78 6.58 1.62
N GLU A 83 20.65 6.89 0.99
CA GLU A 83 19.52 5.99 0.87
C GLU A 83 19.85 4.75 0.04
N GLU A 84 20.54 4.89 -1.09
CA GLU A 84 21.07 3.79 -1.88
C GLU A 84 21.94 2.85 -1.02
N LEU A 85 22.86 3.41 -0.23
CA LEU A 85 23.72 2.61 0.65
C LEU A 85 22.96 1.98 1.83
N ASN A 86 21.94 2.67 2.36
CA ASN A 86 21.04 2.12 3.37
C ASN A 86 20.28 0.89 2.82
N VAL A 87 19.84 0.93 1.56
CA VAL A 87 19.09 -0.16 0.92
C VAL A 87 19.97 -1.17 0.17
N ASP A 88 21.27 -0.94 -0.01
CA ASP A 88 22.19 -1.93 -0.60
C ASP A 88 22.50 -3.05 0.41
N SER A 89 22.00 -4.25 0.14
CA SER A 89 22.17 -5.42 1.00
C SER A 89 23.63 -5.89 1.10
N ARG A 90 24.49 -5.49 0.14
CA ARG A 90 25.93 -5.80 0.13
C ARG A 90 26.72 -4.87 1.06
N ILE A 91 26.16 -3.73 1.48
CA ILE A 91 26.76 -2.78 2.40
C ILE A 91 26.28 -3.06 3.83
N HIS A 92 27.22 -3.27 4.74
CA HIS A 92 26.93 -3.65 6.13
C HIS A 92 27.27 -2.53 7.11
N GLY A 93 28.28 -1.73 6.78
CA GLY A 93 28.62 -0.51 7.50
C GLY A 93 28.74 0.67 6.56
N ILE A 94 28.31 1.84 7.01
CA ILE A 94 28.47 3.12 6.35
C ILE A 94 29.19 4.06 7.32
N ILE A 95 30.23 4.72 6.82
CA ILE A 95 30.94 5.80 7.52
C ILE A 95 30.92 7.07 6.69
N LEU A 96 30.59 8.19 7.34
CA LEU A 96 30.56 9.51 6.74
C LEU A 96 31.83 10.27 7.09
N GLN A 97 32.66 10.61 6.10
CA GLN A 97 33.90 11.34 6.34
C GLN A 97 33.61 12.83 6.67
N SER A 98 33.47 13.11 7.96
CA SER A 98 33.11 14.42 8.51
C SER A 98 34.36 15.25 8.88
N PRO A 99 34.36 16.60 8.76
CA PRO A 99 33.24 17.43 8.31
C PRO A 99 33.07 17.43 6.79
N LEU A 100 31.82 17.41 6.32
CA LEU A 100 31.47 17.51 4.90
C LEU A 100 31.79 18.89 4.32
N ARG A 101 31.57 19.94 5.12
CA ARG A 101 31.89 21.33 4.77
C ARG A 101 33.27 21.72 5.29
N ARG A 102 34.12 22.29 4.44
CA ARG A 102 35.48 22.73 4.84
C ARG A 102 35.81 24.16 4.41
N PHE A 103 36.54 24.84 5.29
CA PHE A 103 37.22 26.10 5.00
C PHE A 103 38.73 25.85 4.89
N ALA A 104 39.30 26.08 3.71
CA ALA A 104 40.74 26.26 3.57
C ALA A 104 41.03 27.77 3.55
N GLN A 105 42.08 28.20 4.27
CA GLN A 105 42.48 29.61 4.33
C GLN A 105 42.74 30.13 2.91
N GLY A 106 41.94 31.12 2.47
CA GLY A 106 42.07 31.74 1.15
C GLY A 106 41.44 30.99 -0.04
N GLN A 107 40.61 29.97 0.19
CA GLN A 107 39.91 29.23 -0.88
C GLN A 107 38.38 29.22 -0.68
N THR A 108 37.64 29.04 -1.78
CA THR A 108 36.18 28.85 -1.76
C THR A 108 35.80 27.64 -0.90
N PRO A 109 34.79 27.75 0.00
CA PRO A 109 34.33 26.61 0.80
C PRO A 109 33.89 25.46 -0.11
N VAL A 110 34.23 24.23 0.26
CA VAL A 110 33.82 23.03 -0.50
C VAL A 110 32.80 22.23 0.32
N GLY A 111 31.78 21.68 -0.36
CA GLY A 111 30.60 21.11 0.31
C GLY A 111 29.72 22.18 0.96
N ASP A 112 29.66 23.39 0.36
CA ASP A 112 28.81 24.47 0.87
C ASP A 112 27.33 24.10 0.69
N GLY A 113 26.55 24.12 1.77
CA GLY A 113 25.16 23.64 1.78
C GLY A 113 24.96 22.21 2.29
N LEU A 114 26.03 21.40 2.40
CA LEU A 114 25.95 20.05 2.97
C LEU A 114 26.00 20.08 4.50
N SER A 115 25.18 19.24 5.13
CA SER A 115 25.03 19.14 6.58
C SER A 115 25.43 17.75 7.07
N ASP A 116 26.52 17.68 7.85
CA ASP A 116 26.94 16.46 8.55
C ASP A 116 25.82 15.90 9.43
N PHE A 117 25.08 16.79 10.11
CA PHE A 117 23.98 16.38 10.98
C PHE A 117 22.84 15.73 10.19
N LEU A 118 22.41 16.32 9.06
CA LEU A 118 21.33 15.73 8.25
C LEU A 118 21.76 14.39 7.63
N ALA A 119 22.99 14.32 7.13
CA ALA A 119 23.55 13.06 6.62
C ALA A 119 23.59 11.97 7.71
N GLN A 120 24.02 12.32 8.93
CA GLN A 120 24.03 11.40 10.08
C GLN A 120 22.63 10.97 10.53
N VAL A 121 21.63 11.86 10.44
CA VAL A 121 20.22 11.53 10.73
C VAL A 121 19.67 10.53 9.71
N LEU A 122 20.11 10.62 8.46
CA LEU A 122 19.61 9.78 7.37
C LEU A 122 20.22 8.37 7.34
N LEU A 123 21.40 8.17 7.93
CA LEU A 123 22.02 6.85 8.05
C LEU A 123 21.12 5.88 8.79
N SER A 124 20.97 4.67 8.25
CA SER A 124 20.31 3.58 8.95
C SER A 124 21.07 3.30 10.26
N PRO A 125 20.39 3.30 11.43
CA PRO A 125 21.05 3.06 12.71
C PRO A 125 21.82 1.73 12.76
N ASP A 126 21.36 0.72 12.03
CA ASP A 126 21.98 -0.60 11.95
C ASP A 126 23.23 -0.64 11.06
N LYS A 127 23.42 0.36 10.20
CA LYS A 127 24.59 0.52 9.33
C LYS A 127 25.51 1.66 9.73
N ASP A 128 25.12 2.52 10.67
CA ASP A 128 25.97 3.56 11.27
C ASP A 128 27.04 2.95 12.19
N VAL A 129 28.04 2.33 11.57
CA VAL A 129 29.12 1.60 12.26
C VAL A 129 30.09 2.53 12.98
N GLU A 130 30.06 3.83 12.67
CA GLU A 130 30.77 4.84 13.46
C GLU A 130 30.02 5.14 14.77
N GLY A 131 28.70 4.97 14.80
CA GLY A 131 27.84 5.10 15.98
C GLY A 131 27.56 6.54 16.38
N VAL A 132 27.65 7.47 15.43
CA VAL A 132 27.55 8.93 15.66
C VAL A 132 26.20 9.51 15.28
N SER A 133 25.30 8.72 14.66
CA SER A 133 23.93 9.16 14.39
C SER A 133 23.22 9.54 15.70
N PRO A 134 22.31 10.53 15.69
CA PRO A 134 21.53 10.90 16.87
C PRO A 134 20.79 9.70 17.49
N SER A 135 20.32 8.75 16.67
CA SER A 135 19.67 7.52 17.13
C SER A 135 20.61 6.65 17.97
N ASN A 136 21.82 6.35 17.49
CA ASN A 136 22.78 5.54 18.23
C ASN A 136 23.31 6.26 19.48
N LEU A 137 23.53 7.58 19.41
CA LEU A 137 23.89 8.40 20.58
C LEU A 137 22.79 8.38 21.65
N GLY A 138 21.52 8.40 21.25
CA GLY A 138 20.38 8.24 22.15
C GLY A 138 20.38 6.89 22.87
N MET A 139 20.75 5.81 22.18
CA MET A 139 20.86 4.47 22.77
C MET A 139 22.03 4.33 23.76
N VAL A 140 23.15 5.02 23.49
CA VAL A 140 24.26 5.15 24.45
C VAL A 140 23.80 5.84 25.73
N LEU A 141 23.08 6.97 25.60
CA LEU A 141 22.52 7.70 26.74
C LEU A 141 21.51 6.86 27.53
N ALA A 142 20.70 6.05 26.85
CA ALA A 142 19.75 5.13 27.47
C ALA A 142 20.40 3.93 28.18
N GLY A 143 21.74 3.82 28.15
CA GLY A 143 22.48 2.70 28.74
C GLY A 143 22.31 1.37 27.99
N LYS A 144 21.88 1.42 26.73
CA LYS A 144 21.62 0.23 25.88
C LYS A 144 22.31 0.37 24.51
N PRO A 145 23.63 0.60 24.45
CA PRO A 145 24.30 0.83 23.18
C PRO A 145 24.27 -0.43 22.30
N ALA A 146 23.76 -0.28 21.07
CA ALA A 146 23.83 -1.30 20.03
C ALA A 146 25.05 -1.08 19.11
N LEU A 147 25.28 0.18 18.76
CA LEU A 147 26.51 0.75 18.19
C LEU A 147 26.82 2.02 18.99
N ALA A 148 28.08 2.40 19.07
CA ALA A 148 28.54 3.56 19.83
C ALA A 148 29.77 4.19 19.17
N PRO A 149 30.04 5.49 19.41
CA PRO A 149 31.18 6.19 18.82
C PRO A 149 32.50 5.42 18.98
N CYS A 150 33.13 5.05 17.87
CA CYS A 150 34.29 4.16 17.86
C CYS A 150 35.45 4.64 18.76
N THR A 151 35.72 5.95 18.76
CA THR A 151 36.76 6.56 19.60
C THR A 151 36.41 6.47 21.09
N ALA A 152 35.13 6.63 21.44
CA ALA A 152 34.68 6.52 22.82
C ALA A 152 34.76 5.07 23.32
N VAL A 153 34.35 4.12 22.48
CA VAL A 153 34.50 2.68 22.76
C VAL A 153 35.98 2.34 22.93
N ALA A 154 36.86 2.77 22.02
CA ALA A 154 38.29 2.53 22.12
C ALA A 154 38.90 3.07 23.43
N ALA A 155 38.54 4.29 23.83
CA ALA A 155 39.01 4.89 25.09
C ALA A 155 38.59 4.06 26.32
N VAL A 156 37.32 3.62 26.36
CA VAL A 156 36.80 2.82 27.48
C VAL A 156 37.37 1.40 27.49
N GLU A 157 37.59 0.79 26.34
CA GLU A 157 38.23 -0.53 26.24
C GLU A 157 39.69 -0.50 26.72
N LEU A 158 40.43 0.57 26.40
CA LEU A 158 41.78 0.77 26.94
C LEU A 158 41.76 1.05 28.44
N ALA A 159 40.77 1.79 28.95
CA ALA A 159 40.56 1.99 30.39
C ALA A 159 40.31 0.65 31.11
N LYS A 160 39.46 -0.22 30.56
CA LYS A 160 39.21 -1.57 31.09
C LYS A 160 40.49 -2.41 31.12
N ALA A 161 41.23 -2.45 30.01
CA ALA A 161 42.48 -3.19 29.91
C ALA A 161 43.51 -2.68 30.93
N ALA A 162 43.60 -1.37 31.12
CA ALA A 162 44.47 -0.74 32.11
C ALA A 162 44.08 -1.11 33.55
N ALA A 163 42.80 -1.04 33.88
CA ALA A 163 42.29 -1.42 35.20
C ALA A 163 42.60 -2.89 35.51
N GLN A 164 42.32 -3.80 34.57
CA GLN A 164 42.61 -5.23 34.70
C GLN A 164 44.10 -5.51 34.90
N ASN A 165 44.96 -4.85 34.12
CA ASN A 165 46.41 -4.95 34.24
C ASN A 165 46.96 -4.50 35.59
N LEU A 166 46.21 -3.66 36.31
CA LEU A 166 46.51 -3.19 37.66
C LEU A 166 45.76 -3.97 38.75
N GLY A 167 45.00 -5.01 38.40
CA GLY A 167 44.17 -5.79 39.34
C GLY A 167 42.96 -5.02 39.89
N ARG A 168 42.42 -4.07 39.12
CA ARG A 168 41.30 -3.19 39.49
C ARG A 168 40.08 -3.41 38.57
N ASP A 169 38.89 -2.98 39.02
CA ASP A 169 37.64 -2.94 38.24
C ASP A 169 37.19 -1.49 38.08
N LEU A 170 36.56 -1.13 36.95
CA LEU A 170 35.98 0.20 36.72
C LEU A 170 34.79 0.49 37.65
N ARG A 171 34.13 -0.55 38.17
CA ARG A 171 33.00 -0.40 39.09
C ARG A 171 33.41 0.32 40.37
N GLY A 172 32.73 1.42 40.67
CA GLY A 172 32.99 2.27 41.83
C GLY A 172 34.25 3.15 41.71
N MET A 173 34.95 3.14 40.57
CA MET A 173 36.06 4.07 40.34
C MET A 173 35.54 5.50 40.16
N GLU A 174 36.28 6.46 40.70
CA GLU A 174 36.10 7.88 40.38
C GLU A 174 36.76 8.17 39.01
N ALA A 175 35.96 8.36 37.98
CA ALA A 175 36.40 8.66 36.62
C ALA A 175 36.15 10.12 36.25
N VAL A 176 37.15 10.80 35.69
CA VAL A 176 37.04 12.17 35.19
C VAL A 176 37.25 12.18 33.68
N VAL A 177 36.27 12.68 32.95
CA VAL A 177 36.37 12.91 31.50
C VAL A 177 36.62 14.39 31.25
N VAL A 178 37.77 14.73 30.66
CA VAL A 178 38.15 16.10 30.32
C VAL A 178 37.88 16.32 28.84
N GLY A 179 36.77 16.99 28.53
CA GLY A 179 36.23 17.19 27.20
C GLY A 179 34.77 16.75 27.12
N ALA A 180 33.89 17.57 26.53
CA ALA A 180 32.45 17.34 26.46
C ALA A 180 31.90 17.34 25.02
N SER A 181 32.74 16.97 24.03
CA SER A 181 32.33 16.85 22.63
C SER A 181 31.21 15.82 22.45
N THR A 182 30.38 16.01 21.43
CA THR A 182 29.28 15.09 21.08
C THR A 182 29.75 13.69 20.68
N ILE A 183 30.91 13.56 20.03
CA ILE A 183 31.40 12.29 19.48
C ILE A 183 32.39 11.53 20.37
N VAL A 184 33.06 12.19 21.32
CA VAL A 184 34.01 11.53 22.25
C VAL A 184 33.61 11.72 23.71
N GLY A 185 33.77 12.93 24.26
CA GLY A 185 33.63 13.21 25.69
C GLY A 185 32.30 12.75 26.31
N LYS A 186 31.16 13.17 25.74
CA LYS A 186 29.83 12.77 26.25
C LYS A 186 29.62 11.25 26.14
N PRO A 187 29.86 10.59 24.99
CA PRO A 187 29.78 9.13 24.89
C PRO A 187 30.70 8.36 25.85
N VAL A 188 31.95 8.79 26.03
CA VAL A 188 32.88 8.16 26.99
C VAL A 188 32.29 8.20 28.40
N ALA A 189 31.77 9.35 28.82
CA ALA A 189 31.16 9.50 30.13
C ALA A 189 29.97 8.54 30.33
N GLN A 190 29.12 8.39 29.32
CA GLN A 190 27.98 7.46 29.38
C GLN A 190 28.42 5.99 29.39
N LEU A 191 29.43 5.63 28.61
CA LEU A 191 29.97 4.26 28.59
C LEU A 191 30.68 3.88 29.91
N LEU A 192 31.39 4.82 30.54
CA LEU A 192 31.99 4.62 31.86
C LEU A 192 30.92 4.51 32.96
N LEU A 193 29.88 5.34 32.88
CA LEU A 193 28.73 5.24 33.78
C LEU A 193 28.04 3.88 33.64
N ALA A 194 27.84 3.40 32.41
CA ALA A 194 27.31 2.06 32.14
C ALA A 194 28.23 0.93 32.64
N ALA A 195 29.54 1.15 32.71
CA ALA A 195 30.49 0.23 33.31
C ALA A 195 30.50 0.27 34.86
N GLY A 196 29.74 1.17 35.47
CA GLY A 196 29.58 1.29 36.92
C GLY A 196 30.57 2.25 37.59
N ALA A 197 31.26 3.11 36.83
CA ALA A 197 32.10 4.16 37.38
C ALA A 197 31.26 5.36 37.88
N THR A 198 31.78 6.09 38.86
CA THR A 198 31.29 7.45 39.20
C THR A 198 31.96 8.42 38.24
N VAL A 199 31.19 9.16 37.43
CA VAL A 199 31.76 9.97 36.35
C VAL A 199 31.56 11.46 36.57
N THR A 200 32.66 12.23 36.51
CA THR A 200 32.65 13.70 36.43
C THR A 200 33.08 14.15 35.04
N ILE A 201 32.30 15.03 34.39
CA ILE A 201 32.64 15.60 33.09
C ILE A 201 33.18 17.01 33.29
N CYS A 202 34.43 17.23 32.90
CA CYS A 202 35.06 18.55 32.84
C CYS A 202 35.03 19.09 31.40
N HIS A 203 34.87 20.41 31.26
CA HIS A 203 34.85 21.12 29.98
C HIS A 203 35.58 22.47 30.12
N ILE A 204 35.53 23.28 29.07
CA ILE A 204 36.25 24.55 29.00
C ILE A 204 35.88 25.54 30.13
N ASP A 205 34.69 25.41 30.73
CA ASP A 205 34.21 26.28 31.80
C ASP A 205 34.38 25.67 33.21
N THR A 206 34.99 24.50 33.33
CA THR A 206 35.26 23.87 34.62
C THR A 206 36.26 24.71 35.42
N ARG A 207 35.87 25.11 36.63
CA ARG A 207 36.73 25.84 37.56
C ARG A 207 37.66 24.87 38.26
N ASP A 208 38.96 25.18 38.26
CA ASP A 208 40.01 24.35 38.87
C ASP A 208 39.95 22.87 38.43
N LEU A 209 40.44 22.60 37.21
CA LEU A 209 40.51 21.25 36.65
C LEU A 209 41.20 20.27 37.61
N ALA A 210 42.25 20.70 38.32
CA ALA A 210 43.03 19.86 39.22
C ALA A 210 42.20 19.38 40.42
N ALA A 211 41.32 20.22 40.97
CA ALA A 211 40.43 19.84 42.07
C ALA A 211 39.50 18.66 41.75
N HIS A 212 39.26 18.40 40.46
CA HIS A 212 38.52 17.25 39.97
C HIS A 212 39.45 16.07 39.63
N THR A 213 40.48 16.30 38.82
CA THR A 213 41.34 15.22 38.30
C THR A 213 42.24 14.58 39.36
N THR A 214 42.65 15.31 40.40
CA THR A 214 43.49 14.77 41.50
C THR A 214 42.76 13.78 42.42
N LYS A 215 41.42 13.71 42.33
CA LYS A 215 40.61 12.72 43.05
C LYS A 215 40.39 11.45 42.23
N ALA A 216 40.61 11.53 40.91
CA ALA A 216 40.24 10.49 39.97
C ALA A 216 41.15 9.26 40.08
N ASP A 217 40.51 8.10 40.01
CA ASP A 217 41.16 6.82 39.74
C ASP A 217 41.46 6.63 38.26
N LEU A 218 40.62 7.21 37.40
CA LEU A 218 40.69 7.16 35.94
C LEU A 218 40.49 8.57 35.35
N ILE A 219 41.36 9.01 34.45
CA ILE A 219 41.22 10.27 33.70
C ILE A 219 41.19 9.95 32.21
N VAL A 220 40.17 10.41 31.49
CA VAL A 220 40.12 10.37 30.02
C VAL A 220 40.17 11.80 29.48
N VAL A 221 41.17 12.13 28.67
CA VAL A 221 41.36 13.49 28.13
C VAL A 221 41.13 13.50 26.62
N ALA A 222 40.21 14.36 26.16
CA ALA A 222 39.80 14.50 24.77
C ALA A 222 39.43 15.96 24.44
N VAL A 223 40.42 16.85 24.47
CA VAL A 223 40.26 18.30 24.27
C VAL A 223 40.97 18.83 23.03
N GLY A 224 41.93 18.09 22.47
CA GLY A 224 42.72 18.56 21.32
C GLY A 224 43.60 19.77 21.67
N LYS A 225 44.24 19.72 22.84
CA LYS A 225 45.18 20.73 23.32
C LYS A 225 46.39 20.05 23.95
N ALA A 226 47.52 20.18 23.27
CA ALA A 226 48.78 19.54 23.66
C ALA A 226 49.17 19.83 25.11
N GLY A 227 49.44 18.78 25.89
CA GLY A 227 50.00 18.87 27.25
C GLY A 227 49.12 19.61 28.27
N LEU A 228 47.79 19.65 28.09
CA LEU A 228 46.88 20.26 29.05
C LEU A 228 46.91 19.57 30.42
N LEU A 229 46.93 18.23 30.46
CA LEU A 229 46.99 17.47 31.72
C LEU A 229 48.45 17.35 32.20
N LYS A 230 48.76 17.93 33.36
CA LYS A 230 50.11 18.03 33.94
C LYS A 230 50.29 17.09 35.14
N PRO A 231 51.53 16.84 35.62
CA PRO A 231 51.77 15.94 36.75
C PRO A 231 50.99 16.28 38.03
N ASP A 232 50.85 17.56 38.35
CA ASP A 232 50.11 18.06 39.52
C ASP A 232 48.58 17.89 39.39
N HIS A 233 48.07 17.55 38.20
CA HIS A 233 46.66 17.23 37.98
C HIS A 233 46.33 15.76 38.26
N VAL A 234 47.32 14.88 38.42
CA VAL A 234 47.14 13.41 38.39
C VAL A 234 47.41 12.81 39.76
N ARG A 235 46.47 12.00 40.25
CA ARG A 235 46.66 11.20 41.46
C ARG A 235 47.72 10.11 41.22
N ALA A 236 48.63 9.91 42.17
CA ALA A 236 49.61 8.83 42.10
C ALA A 236 48.92 7.48 41.90
N GLY A 237 49.32 6.74 40.87
CA GLY A 237 48.72 5.44 40.52
C GLY A 237 47.43 5.49 39.71
N ALA A 238 46.96 6.67 39.28
CA ALA A 238 45.78 6.81 38.41
C ALA A 238 46.00 6.21 37.01
N ILE A 239 44.90 5.81 36.36
CA ILE A 239 44.88 5.41 34.96
C ILE A 239 44.62 6.66 34.12
N VAL A 240 45.44 6.91 33.09
CA VAL A 240 45.29 8.07 32.20
C VAL A 240 45.13 7.59 30.75
N ILE A 241 44.00 7.93 30.14
CA ILE A 241 43.66 7.66 28.74
C ILE A 241 43.70 8.98 27.96
N ASP A 242 44.69 9.13 27.11
CA ASP A 242 44.91 10.27 26.24
C ASP A 242 44.34 9.99 24.84
N VAL A 243 43.24 10.69 24.52
CA VAL A 243 42.57 10.61 23.21
C VAL A 243 43.12 11.67 22.25
N GLY A 244 43.83 12.67 22.76
CA GLY A 244 44.30 13.83 22.00
C GLY A 244 45.22 13.46 20.85
N ILE A 245 45.05 14.13 19.71
CA ILE A 245 45.96 14.05 18.57
C ILE A 245 46.28 15.49 18.14
N ASN A 246 47.43 15.98 18.57
CA ASN A 246 47.90 17.34 18.28
C ASN A 246 49.16 17.26 17.42
N ARG A 247 49.23 18.07 16.35
CA ARG A 247 50.45 18.20 15.54
C ARG A 247 51.22 19.43 15.99
N ILE A 248 52.44 19.24 16.49
CA ILE A 248 53.36 20.31 16.87
C ILE A 248 54.61 20.28 16.00
N ALA A 249 55.31 21.41 15.89
CA ALA A 249 56.63 21.45 15.27
C ALA A 249 57.64 20.80 16.22
N GLY A 250 58.34 19.78 15.72
CA GLY A 250 59.43 19.11 16.42
C GLY A 250 60.72 19.92 16.42
N PRO A 251 61.73 19.49 17.21
CA PRO A 251 63.01 20.18 17.31
C PRO A 251 63.78 20.28 15.99
N ASP A 252 63.50 19.38 15.04
CA ASP A 252 64.09 19.30 13.70
C ASP A 252 63.22 19.98 12.61
N GLY A 253 62.19 20.71 13.02
CA GLY A 253 61.21 21.33 12.11
C GLY A 253 60.18 20.37 11.51
N LYS A 254 60.26 19.06 11.81
CA LYS A 254 59.25 18.08 11.36
C LYS A 254 58.04 18.06 12.28
N SER A 255 56.87 17.79 11.73
CA SER A 255 55.65 17.68 12.54
C SER A 255 55.69 16.40 13.39
N VAL A 256 55.52 16.55 14.70
CA VAL A 256 55.41 15.46 15.69
C VAL A 256 53.97 15.42 16.20
N ILE A 257 53.43 14.22 16.40
CA ILE A 257 52.11 14.00 16.98
C ILE A 257 52.27 13.83 18.50
N VAL A 258 51.57 14.64 19.28
CA VAL A 258 51.53 14.59 20.75
C VAL A 258 50.10 14.58 21.26
N GLY A 259 49.91 14.06 22.47
CA GLY A 259 48.60 13.97 23.10
C GLY A 259 48.20 15.20 23.91
N ASP A 260 47.06 15.12 24.58
CA ASP A 260 46.57 16.17 25.50
C ASP A 260 47.23 16.09 26.88
N VAL A 261 48.02 15.04 27.14
CA VAL A 261 48.71 14.78 28.41
C VAL A 261 50.21 15.09 28.29
N ALA A 262 50.77 15.77 29.29
CA ALA A 262 52.19 16.09 29.35
C ALA A 262 53.05 14.82 29.60
N PRO A 263 54.22 14.65 28.94
CA PRO A 263 55.04 13.44 29.07
C PRO A 263 55.42 13.07 30.51
N GLU A 264 55.63 14.07 31.37
CA GLU A 264 56.03 13.92 32.77
C GLU A 264 54.95 13.22 33.62
N VAL A 265 53.70 13.18 33.16
CA VAL A 265 52.62 12.42 33.81
C VAL A 265 52.94 10.93 33.89
N ALA A 266 53.79 10.42 33.01
CA ALA A 266 54.27 9.04 33.06
C ALA A 266 55.03 8.72 34.36
N GLU A 267 55.56 9.70 35.09
CA GLU A 267 56.25 9.45 36.37
C GLU A 267 55.29 9.26 37.55
N ILE A 268 54.03 9.70 37.40
CA ILE A 268 53.00 9.75 38.45
C ILE A 268 51.89 8.70 38.23
N ALA A 269 51.45 8.55 36.98
CA ALA A 269 50.35 7.66 36.64
C ALA A 269 50.71 6.17 36.89
N GLY A 270 49.71 5.37 37.24
CA GLY A 270 49.85 3.91 37.31
C GLY A 270 49.84 3.28 35.92
N ALA A 271 49.04 3.83 35.01
CA ALA A 271 49.00 3.44 33.61
C ALA A 271 48.69 4.64 32.70
N LEU A 272 49.27 4.66 31.49
CA LEU A 272 49.13 5.76 30.54
C LEU A 272 49.06 5.24 29.09
N THR A 273 48.13 5.73 28.27
CA THR A 273 48.15 5.46 26.83
C THR A 273 49.15 6.36 26.11
N PRO A 274 50.03 5.83 25.25
CA PRO A 274 50.95 6.65 24.48
C PRO A 274 50.24 7.38 23.32
N VAL A 275 50.76 8.53 22.92
CA VAL A 275 50.32 9.23 21.70
C VAL A 275 51.56 9.53 20.82
N PRO A 276 51.62 8.99 19.59
CA PRO A 276 50.68 8.06 18.96
C PRO A 276 50.81 6.62 19.51
N GLY A 277 49.81 5.78 19.24
CA GLY A 277 49.85 4.34 19.55
C GLY A 277 48.90 3.87 20.66
N GLY A 278 48.18 4.79 21.29
CA GLY A 278 47.11 4.50 22.24
C GLY A 278 45.74 4.42 21.54
N VAL A 279 44.83 5.34 21.89
CA VAL A 279 43.42 5.32 21.48
C VAL A 279 43.25 5.26 19.96
N GLY A 280 43.92 6.15 19.22
CA GLY A 280 43.79 6.21 17.75
C GLY A 280 44.20 4.93 17.02
N ALA A 281 45.10 4.12 17.58
CA ALA A 281 45.50 2.84 16.97
C ALA A 281 44.39 1.77 17.05
N LEU A 282 43.52 1.88 18.06
CA LEU A 282 42.40 0.96 18.30
C LEU A 282 41.12 1.40 17.59
N THR A 283 40.90 2.71 17.38
CA THR A 283 39.66 3.25 16.78
C THR A 283 39.29 2.58 15.46
N THR A 284 40.24 2.42 14.53
CA THR A 284 39.97 1.74 13.25
C THR A 284 39.57 0.28 13.45
N THR A 285 40.17 -0.42 14.39
CA THR A 285 39.79 -1.82 14.68
C THR A 285 38.35 -1.89 15.20
N ILE A 286 37.93 -0.98 16.08
CA ILE A 286 36.55 -0.92 16.58
C ILE A 286 35.55 -0.69 15.45
N LEU A 287 35.87 0.18 14.48
CA LEU A 287 35.02 0.41 13.30
C LEU A 287 34.84 -0.87 12.47
N LEU A 288 35.92 -1.64 12.28
CA LEU A 288 35.87 -2.89 11.52
C LEU A 288 35.11 -3.99 12.27
N GLU A 289 35.28 -4.08 13.60
CA GLU A 289 34.47 -4.96 14.45
C GLU A 289 32.99 -4.58 14.38
N ALA A 290 32.65 -3.29 14.46
CA ALA A 290 31.28 -2.79 14.29
C ALA A 290 30.72 -3.19 12.92
N THR A 291 31.53 -3.12 11.86
CA THR A 291 31.14 -3.55 10.51
C THR A 291 30.88 -5.06 10.42
N ALA A 292 31.75 -5.90 10.98
CA ALA A 292 31.55 -7.35 10.99
C ALA A 292 30.35 -7.76 11.86
N ASN A 293 30.17 -7.13 13.01
CA ASN A 293 29.02 -7.35 13.89
C ASN A 293 27.71 -6.88 13.25
N ALA A 294 27.72 -5.77 12.52
CA ALA A 294 26.60 -5.33 11.70
C ALA A 294 26.31 -6.34 10.58
N ALA A 295 27.34 -6.86 9.90
CA ALA A 295 27.18 -7.86 8.86
C ALA A 295 26.55 -9.16 9.39
N ASP A 296 27.02 -9.66 10.53
CA ASP A 296 26.49 -10.86 11.19
C ASP A 296 25.03 -10.67 11.61
N ARG A 297 24.73 -9.57 12.30
CA ARG A 297 23.37 -9.23 12.74
C ARG A 297 22.42 -9.04 11.57
N LEU A 298 22.86 -8.35 10.51
CA LEU A 298 22.07 -8.12 9.30
C LEU A 298 21.88 -9.40 8.51
N ALA A 299 22.77 -10.39 8.62
CA ALA A 299 22.65 -11.67 7.94
C ALA A 299 21.73 -12.66 8.68
N ASP A 300 21.72 -12.66 10.01
CA ASP A 300 20.75 -13.43 10.81
C ASP A 300 19.29 -12.98 10.59
N LEU A 301 19.12 -11.80 10.01
CA LEU A 301 17.83 -11.26 9.58
C LEU A 301 17.45 -11.64 8.13
N ARG A 302 18.26 -12.44 7.41
CA ARG A 302 18.05 -12.78 5.98
C ARG A 302 17.96 -14.28 5.69
N PRO A 303 16.90 -14.75 4.99
CA PRO A 303 16.90 -16.04 4.30
C PRO A 303 17.29 -15.90 2.80
N ALA A 304 17.88 -16.96 2.23
CA ALA A 304 18.27 -17.03 0.82
C ALA A 304 17.06 -17.17 -0.11
N VAL A 305 16.89 -16.23 -1.05
CA VAL A 305 15.90 -16.28 -2.14
C VAL A 305 16.68 -16.38 -3.46
N ASP A 306 16.41 -17.40 -4.27
CA ASP A 306 16.99 -17.50 -5.61
C ASP A 306 16.11 -16.78 -6.66
N GLY A 307 16.74 -16.29 -7.74
CA GLY A 307 16.04 -15.55 -8.80
C GLY A 307 14.96 -16.36 -9.53
N ALA A 308 15.01 -17.70 -9.47
CA ALA A 308 14.03 -18.59 -10.08
C ALA A 308 12.71 -18.64 -9.30
N ALA A 309 12.74 -18.48 -7.96
CA ALA A 309 11.56 -18.33 -7.13
C ALA A 309 10.84 -16.99 -7.39
N LEU A 310 11.59 -15.90 -7.57
CA LEU A 310 11.05 -14.58 -7.94
C LEU A 310 10.35 -14.60 -9.31
N GLY A 311 10.95 -15.27 -10.29
CA GLY A 311 10.39 -15.41 -11.64
C GLY A 311 9.02 -16.10 -11.67
N ARG A 312 8.76 -17.04 -10.75
CA ARG A 312 7.45 -17.71 -10.61
C ARG A 312 6.37 -16.87 -9.95
N VAL A 313 6.76 -15.89 -9.14
CA VAL A 313 5.84 -15.01 -8.38
C VAL A 313 5.50 -13.73 -9.16
N LEU A 314 6.47 -13.20 -9.91
CA LEU A 314 6.32 -11.96 -10.67
C LEU A 314 6.00 -12.18 -12.16
N GLY A 315 6.26 -13.39 -12.69
CA GLY A 315 5.94 -13.78 -14.05
C GLY A 315 4.54 -14.36 -14.16
N GLY A 316 3.53 -13.51 -14.32
CA GLY A 316 2.27 -13.93 -14.93
C GLY A 316 2.51 -14.47 -16.36
N PRO A 317 1.54 -15.16 -16.97
CA PRO A 317 1.73 -15.76 -18.29
C PRO A 317 2.09 -14.69 -19.33
N GLY A 318 3.36 -14.66 -19.77
CA GLY A 318 3.82 -13.87 -20.91
C GLY A 318 4.82 -12.73 -20.64
N LEU A 319 5.31 -12.51 -19.41
CA LEU A 319 6.32 -11.47 -19.14
C LEU A 319 7.68 -12.10 -18.75
N GLU A 320 8.70 -11.95 -19.61
CA GLU A 320 10.10 -12.29 -19.29
C GLU A 320 10.82 -11.06 -18.70
N LEU A 321 11.15 -11.10 -17.41
CA LEU A 321 12.05 -10.12 -16.79
C LEU A 321 13.50 -10.43 -17.16
N SER A 322 14.28 -9.41 -17.54
CA SER A 322 15.71 -9.59 -17.81
C SER A 322 16.45 -10.05 -16.53
N PRO A 323 17.52 -10.89 -16.64
CA PRO A 323 18.26 -11.41 -15.49
C PRO A 323 18.75 -10.32 -14.53
N ASP A 324 19.21 -9.18 -15.05
CA ASP A 324 19.69 -8.06 -14.22
C ASP A 324 18.59 -7.35 -13.44
N VAL A 325 17.36 -7.35 -13.94
CA VAL A 325 16.18 -6.77 -13.27
C VAL A 325 15.63 -7.78 -12.26
N ALA A 326 15.57 -9.06 -12.62
CA ALA A 326 15.21 -10.13 -11.72
C ALA A 326 16.19 -10.23 -10.53
N ASP A 327 17.50 -10.07 -10.77
CA ASP A 327 18.55 -10.11 -9.74
C ASP A 327 18.55 -8.84 -8.88
N ARG A 328 18.22 -7.66 -9.44
CA ARG A 328 18.06 -6.44 -8.63
C ARG A 328 16.83 -6.51 -7.73
N ILE A 329 15.70 -6.98 -8.25
CA ILE A 329 14.49 -7.20 -7.46
C ILE A 329 14.74 -8.32 -6.43
N ALA A 330 15.44 -9.40 -6.80
CA ALA A 330 15.79 -10.47 -5.87
C ALA A 330 16.71 -9.98 -4.74
N ASN A 331 17.70 -9.13 -5.01
CA ASN A 331 18.59 -8.55 -3.99
C ASN A 331 17.92 -7.50 -3.10
N LEU A 332 16.87 -6.83 -3.60
CA LEU A 332 15.97 -5.96 -2.83
C LEU A 332 15.04 -6.78 -1.91
N LEU A 333 14.56 -7.94 -2.37
CA LEU A 333 13.58 -8.81 -1.68
C LEU A 333 14.22 -9.91 -0.80
N SER A 334 15.48 -10.24 -1.02
CA SER A 334 16.25 -11.25 -0.27
C SER A 334 16.58 -10.80 1.15
N ARG A 335 16.04 -9.66 1.61
CA ARG A 335 16.11 -9.31 3.01
C ARG A 335 15.15 -10.20 3.81
N HIS A 336 13.85 -10.38 3.54
CA HIS A 336 12.94 -10.90 4.60
C HIS A 336 11.82 -11.91 4.23
N LEU A 337 11.99 -12.87 3.30
CA LEU A 337 11.04 -14.00 3.17
C LEU A 337 11.17 -15.04 4.31
N VAL A 338 10.56 -14.80 5.47
CA VAL A 338 10.52 -15.81 6.55
C VAL A 338 9.45 -16.87 6.28
N GLY A 339 9.91 -18.11 6.09
CA GLY A 339 9.24 -19.33 6.57
C GLY A 339 8.89 -20.38 5.52
N ALA A 340 9.74 -21.41 5.40
CA ALA A 340 9.39 -22.70 4.81
C ALA A 340 8.08 -23.28 5.41
N PRO A 341 7.34 -24.14 4.69
CA PRO A 341 6.07 -24.67 5.14
C PRO A 341 6.27 -25.60 6.35
N GLY A 342 5.87 -25.14 7.54
CA GLY A 342 5.92 -25.87 8.79
C GLY A 342 5.14 -25.15 9.90
N ASN A 343 4.51 -25.92 10.79
CA ASN A 343 3.50 -25.49 11.78
C ASN A 343 3.82 -24.20 12.56
N ARG A 344 2.82 -23.32 12.67
CA ARG A 344 2.83 -22.03 13.39
C ARG A 344 3.05 -22.21 14.90
N PRO A 345 4.04 -21.57 15.54
CA PRO A 345 4.06 -21.40 17.00
C PRO A 345 3.90 -19.93 17.46
N LEU A 346 3.18 -19.76 18.58
CA LEU A 346 3.08 -18.60 19.52
C LEU A 346 2.85 -17.17 18.96
N ARG A 347 1.73 -16.54 19.37
CA ARG A 347 1.28 -15.16 19.04
C ARG A 347 2.41 -14.11 19.01
N SER A 348 2.43 -13.22 18.01
CA SER A 348 3.38 -12.11 17.80
C SER A 348 3.37 -11.05 18.92
N ALA A 349 4.37 -10.14 18.94
CA ALA A 349 4.45 -9.08 19.96
C ALA A 349 3.25 -8.12 19.93
N LEU A 350 2.77 -7.78 18.74
CA LEU A 350 1.58 -6.96 18.53
C LEU A 350 0.32 -7.69 19.03
N GLU A 351 0.14 -8.96 18.66
CA GLU A 351 -0.98 -9.78 19.16
C GLU A 351 -0.96 -9.94 20.69
N ARG A 352 0.22 -10.05 21.30
CA ARG A 352 0.37 -10.06 22.77
C ARG A 352 0.02 -8.71 23.39
N ARG A 353 0.33 -7.57 22.76
CA ARG A 353 -0.07 -6.24 23.25
C ARG A 353 -1.58 -6.06 23.16
N LEU A 354 -2.20 -6.49 22.06
CA LEU A 354 -3.66 -6.42 21.87
C LEU A 354 -4.43 -7.23 22.93
N ALA A 355 -3.84 -8.30 23.45
CA ALA A 355 -4.44 -9.11 24.51
C ALA A 355 -4.37 -8.49 25.92
N LYS A 356 -3.72 -7.33 26.11
CA LYS A 356 -3.48 -6.73 27.45
C LYS A 356 -4.37 -5.53 27.77
N GLY A 357 -4.98 -4.88 26.78
CA GLY A 357 -5.74 -3.64 26.98
C GLY A 357 -5.93 -2.88 25.68
N VAL A 358 -6.68 -1.79 25.72
CA VAL A 358 -6.91 -0.93 24.56
C VAL A 358 -5.58 -0.40 24.02
N LEU A 359 -5.38 -0.44 22.70
CA LEU A 359 -4.20 0.10 22.02
C LEU A 359 -4.55 1.42 21.33
N VAL A 360 -3.75 2.46 21.58
CA VAL A 360 -3.93 3.76 20.92
C VAL A 360 -3.10 3.82 19.63
N LEU A 361 -3.78 3.95 18.49
CA LEU A 361 -3.19 4.17 17.17
C LEU A 361 -2.95 5.67 16.94
N ASP A 362 -2.13 5.99 15.94
CA ASP A 362 -1.92 7.34 15.46
C ASP A 362 -3.14 7.94 14.70
N GLY A 363 -2.93 9.14 14.14
CA GLY A 363 -3.94 9.91 13.42
C GLY A 363 -3.66 10.04 11.91
N ALA A 364 -4.02 11.18 11.33
CA ALA A 364 -3.86 11.44 9.90
C ALA A 364 -2.43 11.77 9.47
N MET A 365 -1.77 10.87 8.72
CA MET A 365 -0.52 11.22 8.04
C MET A 365 -0.73 12.29 6.95
N GLY A 366 -1.67 12.06 6.03
CA GLY A 366 -1.86 12.95 4.88
C GLY A 366 -2.31 14.36 5.24
N SER A 367 -3.21 14.52 6.21
CA SER A 367 -3.68 15.85 6.65
C SER A 367 -2.56 16.64 7.34
N GLU A 368 -1.72 15.97 8.14
CA GLU A 368 -0.59 16.60 8.81
C GLU A 368 0.50 17.05 7.83
N LEU A 369 0.76 16.26 6.79
CA LEU A 369 1.70 16.63 5.72
C LEU A 369 1.15 17.81 4.88
N ILE A 370 -0.14 17.80 4.55
CA ILE A 370 -0.78 18.94 3.86
C ILE A 370 -0.68 20.22 4.70
N ALA A 371 -0.92 20.13 6.02
CA ALA A 371 -0.79 21.26 6.92
C ALA A 371 0.66 21.80 7.00
N ARG A 372 1.66 20.96 6.68
CA ARG A 372 3.08 21.30 6.59
C ARG A 372 3.54 21.70 5.18
N GLY A 373 2.60 21.86 4.24
CA GLY A 373 2.87 22.37 2.89
C GLY A 373 3.07 21.31 1.81
N VAL A 374 2.91 20.02 2.12
CA VAL A 374 3.00 18.95 1.11
C VAL A 374 1.72 18.91 0.26
N ALA A 375 1.86 18.98 -1.06
CA ALA A 375 0.71 18.88 -1.95
C ALA A 375 0.01 17.51 -1.82
N PRO A 376 -1.34 17.42 -1.91
CA PRO A 376 -2.05 16.15 -1.78
C PRO A 376 -1.57 15.03 -2.70
N ALA A 377 -1.20 15.35 -3.94
CA ALA A 377 -0.67 14.38 -4.91
C ALA A 377 0.75 13.89 -4.56
N ALA A 378 1.50 14.64 -3.76
CA ALA A 378 2.88 14.35 -3.39
C ALA A 378 3.01 13.60 -2.04
N ILE A 379 1.90 13.30 -1.34
CA ILE A 379 1.94 12.67 0.00
C ILE A 379 2.74 11.37 0.00
N ALA A 380 2.52 10.47 -0.96
CA ALA A 380 3.26 9.20 -1.02
C ALA A 380 4.76 9.46 -1.29
N ARG A 381 5.06 10.37 -2.22
CA ARG A 381 6.42 10.77 -2.63
C ARG A 381 7.20 11.48 -1.51
N ALA A 382 6.52 12.10 -0.55
CA ALA A 382 7.14 12.76 0.60
C ALA A 382 8.06 11.85 1.43
N ASN A 383 7.93 10.52 1.34
CA ASN A 383 8.89 9.60 1.96
C ASN A 383 10.33 9.78 1.48
N LEU A 384 10.51 10.25 0.25
CA LEU A 384 11.82 10.53 -0.36
C LEU A 384 12.05 12.04 -0.49
N ASP A 385 11.01 12.78 -0.89
CA ASP A 385 11.14 14.20 -1.22
C ASP A 385 11.14 15.09 0.05
N HIS A 386 10.50 14.64 1.14
CA HIS A 386 10.38 15.36 2.43
C HIS A 386 10.49 14.42 3.66
N PRO A 387 11.58 13.64 3.78
CA PRO A 387 11.70 12.60 4.80
C PRO A 387 11.72 13.16 6.23
N ASP A 388 12.23 14.36 6.40
CA ASP A 388 12.22 15.13 7.65
C ASP A 388 10.78 15.42 8.11
N LEU A 389 9.92 15.93 7.22
CA LEU A 389 8.52 16.22 7.56
C LEU A 389 7.73 14.95 7.89
N VAL A 390 7.95 13.86 7.16
CA VAL A 390 7.30 12.57 7.43
C VAL A 390 7.75 12.02 8.79
N GLN A 391 9.06 12.07 9.08
CA GLN A 391 9.60 11.66 10.37
C GLN A 391 9.06 12.54 11.51
N ASP A 392 8.97 13.85 11.33
CA ASP A 392 8.42 14.78 12.31
C ASP A 392 6.97 14.48 12.66
N VAL A 393 6.14 14.14 11.66
CA VAL A 393 4.75 13.71 11.91
C VAL A 393 4.72 12.42 12.73
N HIS A 394 5.55 11.42 12.39
CA HIS A 394 5.63 10.20 13.19
C HIS A 394 6.12 10.48 14.62
N GLN A 395 7.17 11.29 14.79
CA GLN A 395 7.69 11.68 16.11
C GLN A 395 6.64 12.42 16.92
N ALA A 396 5.85 13.30 16.30
CA ALA A 396 4.75 13.99 16.97
C ALA A 396 3.69 13.01 17.49
N TYR A 397 3.32 11.99 16.71
CA TYR A 397 2.39 10.95 17.17
C TYR A 397 2.97 10.05 18.27
N VAL A 398 4.25 9.66 18.14
CA VAL A 398 4.97 8.92 19.18
C VAL A 398 5.02 9.73 20.49
N ALA A 399 5.35 11.01 20.41
CA ALA A 399 5.39 11.93 21.56
C ALA A 399 3.99 12.16 22.15
N ALA A 400 2.95 12.18 21.32
CA ALA A 400 1.55 12.21 21.75
C ALA A 400 1.10 10.91 22.44
N GLY A 401 1.91 9.85 22.44
CA GLY A 401 1.61 8.61 23.14
C GLY A 401 0.90 7.57 22.28
N ALA A 402 1.00 7.66 20.94
CA ALA A 402 0.61 6.56 20.07
C ALA A 402 1.44 5.30 20.40
N GLU A 403 0.77 4.17 20.58
CA GLU A 403 1.40 2.88 20.83
C GLU A 403 1.67 2.11 19.54
N ALA A 404 0.98 2.46 18.46
CA ALA A 404 1.35 2.07 17.11
C ALA A 404 1.16 3.23 16.13
N VAL A 405 2.09 3.35 15.19
CA VAL A 405 2.06 4.32 14.09
C VAL A 405 1.91 3.60 12.76
N THR A 406 1.20 4.23 11.83
CA THR A 406 0.94 3.74 10.48
C THR A 406 1.90 4.42 9.52
N THR A 407 2.58 3.66 8.66
CA THR A 407 3.56 4.20 7.71
C THR A 407 2.89 5.13 6.69
N ASN A 408 3.64 6.10 6.16
CA ASN A 408 3.15 6.95 5.06
C ASN A 408 3.15 6.20 3.71
N THR A 409 2.37 5.13 3.61
CA THR A 409 2.37 4.22 2.45
C THR A 409 0.97 3.92 1.91
N PHE A 410 -0.05 4.61 2.42
CA PHE A 410 -1.46 4.45 2.03
C PHE A 410 -1.68 4.44 0.50
N GLY A 411 -1.03 5.38 -0.22
CA GLY A 411 -1.13 5.52 -1.67
C GLY A 411 -0.04 4.82 -2.47
N VAL A 412 0.83 4.04 -1.84
CA VAL A 412 2.00 3.41 -2.49
C VAL A 412 1.57 2.09 -3.12
N ASN A 413 1.19 2.13 -4.40
CA ASN A 413 0.91 0.93 -5.21
C ASN A 413 1.14 1.23 -6.70
N ARG A 414 1.31 0.19 -7.51
CA ARG A 414 1.63 0.32 -8.94
C ARG A 414 0.60 1.13 -9.72
N PHE A 415 -0.69 1.05 -9.41
CA PHE A 415 -1.73 1.77 -10.18
C PHE A 415 -1.71 3.27 -9.91
N ARG A 416 -1.43 3.69 -8.67
CA ARG A 416 -1.27 5.11 -8.31
C ARG A 416 0.09 5.68 -8.72
N LEU A 417 1.07 4.82 -9.00
CA LEU A 417 2.43 5.18 -9.40
C LEU A 417 2.74 4.78 -10.84
N GLN A 418 1.72 4.78 -11.72
CA GLN A 418 1.87 4.61 -13.17
C GLN A 418 2.64 3.35 -13.61
N GLY A 419 2.58 2.28 -12.80
CA GLY A 419 3.23 1.00 -13.06
C GLY A 419 4.66 0.87 -12.50
N ASP A 420 5.22 1.91 -11.87
CA ASP A 420 6.60 1.91 -11.38
C ASP A 420 6.77 1.08 -10.09
N ARG A 421 7.11 -0.20 -10.28
CA ARG A 421 7.32 -1.15 -9.17
C ARG A 421 8.58 -0.85 -8.34
N GLU A 422 9.60 -0.23 -8.93
CA GLU A 422 10.82 0.14 -8.21
C GLU A 422 10.53 1.30 -7.25
N LEU A 423 9.82 2.31 -7.73
CA LEU A 423 9.37 3.43 -6.92
C LEU A 423 8.42 2.98 -5.80
N VAL A 424 7.53 2.01 -6.05
CA VAL A 424 6.71 1.37 -5.00
C VAL A 424 7.59 0.83 -3.87
N ALA A 425 8.63 0.04 -4.21
CA ALA A 425 9.51 -0.57 -3.22
C ALA A 425 10.32 0.49 -2.44
N ARG A 426 10.86 1.50 -3.12
CA ARG A 426 11.61 2.60 -2.50
C ARG A 426 10.75 3.40 -1.53
N LEU A 427 9.56 3.82 -1.98
CA LEU A 427 8.63 4.59 -1.15
C LEU A 427 8.12 3.80 0.05
N ALA A 428 7.81 2.51 -0.14
CA ALA A 428 7.41 1.63 0.96
C ALA A 428 8.55 1.48 1.99
N SER A 429 9.78 1.24 1.53
CA SER A 429 10.95 1.08 2.40
C SER A 429 11.28 2.35 3.19
N ALA A 430 11.32 3.50 2.52
CA ALA A 430 11.56 4.79 3.16
C ALA A 430 10.47 5.11 4.20
N GLY A 431 9.19 4.90 3.86
CA GLY A 431 8.08 5.13 4.80
C GLY A 431 8.17 4.29 6.07
N VAL A 432 8.59 3.02 5.97
CA VAL A 432 8.80 2.16 7.15
C VAL A 432 10.02 2.60 7.94
N ARG A 433 11.13 2.95 7.28
CA ARG A 433 12.35 3.44 7.94
C ARG A 433 12.09 4.69 8.78
N LEU A 434 11.37 5.66 8.24
CA LEU A 434 11.06 6.92 8.94
C LEU A 434 10.17 6.68 10.16
N ALA A 435 9.15 5.81 10.02
CA ALA A 435 8.31 5.39 11.15
C ALA A 435 9.13 4.64 12.23
N ARG A 436 10.06 3.77 11.84
CA ARG A 436 10.96 3.04 12.75
C ARG A 436 11.92 3.97 13.50
N LEU A 437 12.51 4.94 12.82
CA LEU A 437 13.38 5.96 13.43
C LEU A 437 12.62 6.74 14.51
N ALA A 438 11.40 7.18 14.20
CA ALA A 438 10.54 7.84 15.19
C ALA A 438 10.20 6.92 16.38
N ALA A 439 9.93 5.64 16.13
CA ALA A 439 9.61 4.66 17.17
C ALA A 439 10.81 4.33 18.09
N GLN A 440 12.05 4.36 17.58
CA GLN A 440 13.26 4.10 18.38
C GLN A 440 13.48 5.15 19.49
N GLY A 441 13.03 6.38 19.27
CA GLY A 441 13.12 7.46 20.27
C GLY A 441 12.09 7.37 21.40
N ALA A 442 11.17 6.40 21.36
CA ALA A 442 10.08 6.28 22.32
C ALA A 442 10.53 5.68 23.67
N LYS A 443 9.92 6.15 24.78
CA LYS A 443 10.16 5.60 26.13
C LYS A 443 9.69 4.15 26.29
N SER A 444 8.79 3.71 25.43
CA SER A 444 8.19 2.38 25.40
C SER A 444 8.08 1.89 23.96
N ARG A 445 8.03 0.58 23.74
CA ARG A 445 7.92 0.01 22.39
C ARG A 445 6.69 0.57 21.67
N VAL A 446 6.93 1.19 20.51
CA VAL A 446 5.90 1.59 19.55
C VAL A 446 5.91 0.61 18.38
N PHE A 447 4.74 0.14 17.97
CA PHE A 447 4.60 -0.75 16.82
C PHE A 447 4.51 0.05 15.51
N VAL A 448 5.16 -0.41 14.46
CA VAL A 448 5.08 0.19 13.11
C VAL A 448 4.19 -0.67 12.23
N LEU A 449 3.09 -0.12 11.74
CA LEU A 449 2.12 -0.80 10.89
C LEU A 449 2.23 -0.32 9.45
N GLY A 450 2.43 -1.25 8.52
CA GLY A 450 2.40 -0.96 7.08
C GLY A 450 1.00 -0.56 6.64
N SER A 451 0.80 0.72 6.30
CA SER A 451 -0.48 1.22 5.78
C SER A 451 -0.66 0.82 4.32
N ILE A 452 -1.80 0.17 4.02
CA ILE A 452 -2.21 -0.25 2.67
C ILE A 452 -3.61 0.32 2.41
N GLY A 453 -3.71 1.24 1.45
CA GLY A 453 -4.97 1.82 0.98
C GLY A 453 -5.46 1.25 -0.35
N PRO A 454 -6.61 1.73 -0.87
CA PRO A 454 -7.22 1.22 -2.11
C PRO A 454 -6.33 1.40 -3.35
N LEU A 455 -6.40 0.44 -4.26
CA LEU A 455 -5.61 0.44 -5.50
C LEU A 455 -5.98 1.61 -6.41
N GLY A 456 -7.25 1.99 -6.43
CA GLY A 456 -7.81 3.01 -7.32
C GLY A 456 -8.84 2.41 -8.27
N PRO A 457 -8.45 1.44 -9.14
CA PRO A 457 -9.40 0.67 -9.93
C PRO A 457 -10.32 -0.21 -9.06
N VAL A 458 -11.55 -0.44 -9.51
CA VAL A 458 -12.57 -1.21 -8.76
C VAL A 458 -12.31 -2.72 -8.85
N VAL A 459 -12.02 -3.36 -7.72
CA VAL A 459 -11.84 -4.82 -7.66
C VAL A 459 -13.17 -5.54 -7.88
N GLY A 460 -13.20 -6.44 -8.86
CA GLY A 460 -14.40 -7.14 -9.34
C GLY A 460 -14.99 -6.54 -10.62
N ALA A 461 -14.57 -5.32 -11.01
CA ALA A 461 -15.01 -4.66 -12.22
C ALA A 461 -13.83 -4.31 -13.15
N ASP A 462 -12.90 -3.46 -12.70
CA ASP A 462 -11.73 -3.03 -13.46
C ASP A 462 -10.54 -4.01 -13.30
N LEU A 463 -10.47 -4.68 -12.14
CA LEU A 463 -9.45 -5.67 -11.82
C LEU A 463 -10.11 -6.96 -11.36
N THR A 464 -9.57 -8.10 -11.74
CA THR A 464 -9.91 -9.36 -11.10
C THR A 464 -9.41 -9.38 -9.65
N PRO A 465 -10.04 -10.15 -8.74
CA PRO A 465 -9.51 -10.33 -7.39
C PRO A 465 -8.05 -10.84 -7.36
N ALA A 466 -7.65 -11.65 -8.33
CA ALA A 466 -6.29 -12.17 -8.44
C ALA A 466 -5.26 -11.09 -8.78
N GLU A 467 -5.57 -10.19 -9.73
CA GLU A 467 -4.70 -9.06 -10.09
C GLU A 467 -4.60 -8.04 -8.95
N ALA A 468 -5.68 -7.85 -8.21
CA ALA A 468 -5.69 -7.01 -7.01
C ALA A 468 -4.82 -7.63 -5.90
N GLU A 469 -4.98 -8.94 -5.62
CA GLU A 469 -4.13 -9.67 -4.67
C GLU A 469 -2.64 -9.58 -5.04
N GLU A 470 -2.30 -9.70 -6.32
CA GLU A 470 -0.91 -9.55 -6.80
C GLU A 470 -0.38 -8.15 -6.50
N ALA A 471 -1.12 -7.10 -6.86
CA ALA A 471 -0.71 -5.71 -6.61
C ALA A 471 -0.55 -5.43 -5.10
N PHE A 472 -1.44 -5.96 -4.27
CA PHE A 472 -1.32 -5.84 -2.83
C PHE A 472 -0.15 -6.66 -2.27
N SER A 473 0.16 -7.81 -2.87
CA SER A 473 1.32 -8.62 -2.49
C SER A 473 2.64 -7.88 -2.72
N GLU A 474 2.74 -7.08 -3.80
CA GLU A 474 3.95 -6.28 -4.07
C GLU A 474 4.26 -5.28 -2.95
N VAL A 475 3.27 -4.45 -2.58
CA VAL A 475 3.44 -3.47 -1.50
C VAL A 475 3.59 -4.15 -0.15
N ALA A 476 2.80 -5.19 0.13
CA ALA A 476 2.88 -5.91 1.40
C ALA A 476 4.25 -6.56 1.60
N MET A 477 4.84 -7.07 0.52
CA MET A 477 6.19 -7.62 0.52
C MET A 477 7.23 -6.55 0.82
N ALA A 478 7.19 -5.39 0.15
CA ALA A 478 8.11 -4.28 0.40
C ALA A 478 8.01 -3.74 1.84
N LEU A 479 6.79 -3.66 2.38
CA LEU A 479 6.55 -3.22 3.76
C LEU A 479 7.08 -4.24 4.78
N ALA A 480 6.80 -5.54 4.58
CA ALA A 480 7.35 -6.60 5.43
C ALA A 480 8.87 -6.59 5.42
N ASP A 481 9.47 -6.39 4.23
CA ASP A 481 10.90 -6.34 4.03
C ASP A 481 11.59 -5.14 4.69
N ALA A 482 10.91 -4.00 4.74
CA ALA A 482 11.43 -2.86 5.48
C ALA A 482 11.23 -2.98 7.01
N GLY A 483 10.57 -4.05 7.47
CA GLY A 483 10.52 -4.44 8.87
C GLY A 483 9.34 -3.87 9.64
N VAL A 484 8.12 -3.87 9.10
CA VAL A 484 6.90 -3.57 9.87
C VAL A 484 6.62 -4.62 10.97
N ASP A 485 5.92 -4.24 12.04
CA ASP A 485 5.42 -5.18 13.07
C ASP A 485 4.10 -5.86 12.67
N GLY A 486 3.41 -5.31 11.67
CA GLY A 486 2.11 -5.75 11.18
C GLY A 486 1.60 -4.82 10.06
N PHE A 487 0.42 -5.11 9.54
CA PHE A 487 -0.23 -4.32 8.49
C PHE A 487 -1.50 -3.69 9.00
N ILE A 488 -1.84 -2.54 8.42
CA ILE A 488 -3.17 -1.96 8.50
C ILE A 488 -3.70 -1.73 7.08
N VAL A 489 -4.68 -2.53 6.70
CA VAL A 489 -5.48 -2.31 5.50
C VAL A 489 -6.55 -1.29 5.88
N GLU A 490 -6.62 -0.17 5.18
CA GLU A 490 -7.50 0.94 5.60
C GLU A 490 -8.20 1.63 4.43
N THR A 491 -9.38 2.19 4.72
CA THR A 491 -10.23 2.95 3.79
C THR A 491 -10.67 2.12 2.59
N MET A 492 -10.83 0.81 2.77
CA MET A 492 -11.29 -0.07 1.68
C MET A 492 -12.78 0.16 1.42
N PRO A 493 -13.17 0.50 0.17
CA PRO A 493 -14.55 0.79 -0.17
C PRO A 493 -15.43 -0.47 -0.14
N SER A 494 -14.85 -1.64 -0.41
CA SER A 494 -15.58 -2.91 -0.47
C SER A 494 -14.95 -4.02 0.36
N THR A 495 -15.77 -5.02 0.73
CA THR A 495 -15.27 -6.25 1.37
C THR A 495 -14.36 -7.02 0.41
N ALA A 496 -14.66 -7.03 -0.89
CA ALA A 496 -13.85 -7.73 -1.88
C ALA A 496 -12.42 -7.17 -1.96
N GLU A 497 -12.26 -5.84 -2.01
CA GLU A 497 -10.94 -5.21 -2.05
C GLU A 497 -10.18 -5.39 -0.73
N ALA A 498 -10.88 -5.30 0.42
CA ALA A 498 -10.27 -5.56 1.72
C ALA A 498 -9.75 -7.01 1.85
N LEU A 499 -10.49 -7.99 1.31
CA LEU A 499 -10.05 -9.39 1.28
C LEU A 499 -8.93 -9.64 0.29
N ALA A 500 -8.92 -8.97 -0.88
CA ALA A 500 -7.81 -9.03 -1.81
C ALA A 500 -6.52 -8.46 -1.20
N ALA A 501 -6.62 -7.36 -0.44
CA ALA A 501 -5.48 -6.82 0.31
C ALA A 501 -4.96 -7.80 1.37
N LEU A 502 -5.86 -8.42 2.13
CA LEU A 502 -5.49 -9.45 3.10
C LEU A 502 -4.88 -10.68 2.41
N GLY A 503 -5.42 -11.12 1.27
CA GLY A 503 -4.87 -12.20 0.45
C GLY A 503 -3.46 -11.88 -0.04
N GLY A 504 -3.23 -10.68 -0.58
CA GLY A 504 -1.91 -10.19 -0.96
C GLY A 504 -0.93 -10.15 0.21
N ILE A 505 -1.35 -9.66 1.37
CA ILE A 505 -0.55 -9.71 2.60
C ILE A 505 -0.21 -11.14 2.96
N ARG A 506 -1.15 -12.09 2.89
CA ARG A 506 -0.93 -13.50 3.26
C ARG A 506 -0.02 -14.24 2.28
N ARG A 507 0.01 -13.82 1.01
CA ARG A 507 1.00 -14.29 0.01
C ARG A 507 2.41 -13.81 0.36
N ALA A 508 2.54 -12.56 0.82
CA ALA A 508 3.83 -11.94 1.10
C ALA A 508 4.36 -12.18 2.52
N SER A 509 3.49 -12.36 3.51
CA SER A 509 3.84 -12.28 4.93
C SER A 509 2.87 -12.99 5.86
N ARG A 510 3.40 -13.46 7.01
CA ARG A 510 2.59 -13.99 8.13
C ARG A 510 2.40 -13.01 9.28
N LEU A 511 2.84 -11.76 9.13
CA LEU A 511 2.65 -10.74 10.16
C LEU A 511 1.15 -10.45 10.40
N PRO A 512 0.81 -9.95 11.60
CA PRO A 512 -0.56 -9.53 11.91
C PRO A 512 -1.11 -8.53 10.89
N ALA A 513 -2.40 -8.63 10.56
CA ALA A 513 -3.06 -7.71 9.65
C ALA A 513 -4.35 -7.19 10.27
N LEU A 514 -4.43 -5.87 10.49
CA LEU A 514 -5.64 -5.18 10.92
C LEU A 514 -6.38 -4.74 9.66
N VAL A 515 -7.63 -5.16 9.47
CA VAL A 515 -8.37 -4.89 8.23
C VAL A 515 -9.51 -3.93 8.51
N CYS A 516 -9.49 -2.76 7.88
CA CYS A 516 -10.49 -1.72 8.06
C CYS A 516 -11.17 -1.34 6.74
N ARG A 517 -12.45 -1.01 6.81
CA ARG A 517 -13.24 -0.46 5.71
C ARG A 517 -13.71 0.97 6.00
N SER A 518 -13.98 1.72 4.94
CA SER A 518 -14.87 2.89 4.98
C SER A 518 -16.25 2.47 4.51
N LEU A 519 -17.30 3.02 5.12
CA LEU A 519 -18.69 2.69 4.78
C LEU A 519 -19.44 3.96 4.39
N ASP A 520 -20.17 3.90 3.28
CA ASP A 520 -21.07 4.97 2.86
C ASP A 520 -22.39 4.95 3.64
N ARG A 521 -22.79 3.76 4.11
CA ARG A 521 -24.00 3.54 4.89
C ARG A 521 -23.78 2.51 6.00
N ASP A 522 -24.63 2.59 7.00
CA ASP A 522 -24.57 1.74 8.18
C ASP A 522 -25.44 0.48 8.02
N ASP A 523 -24.97 -0.50 7.24
CA ASP A 523 -25.68 -1.76 6.96
C ASP A 523 -25.20 -2.92 7.86
N PRO A 524 -26.01 -3.41 8.81
CA PRO A 524 -25.61 -4.47 9.74
C PRO A 524 -25.17 -5.78 9.06
N ALA A 525 -25.78 -6.16 7.93
CA ALA A 525 -25.46 -7.42 7.27
C ALA A 525 -24.12 -7.35 6.56
N GLU A 526 -23.85 -6.21 5.92
CA GLU A 526 -22.57 -5.96 5.26
C GLU A 526 -21.41 -5.96 6.27
N LEU A 527 -21.62 -5.36 7.44
CA LEU A 527 -20.64 -5.39 8.55
C LEU A 527 -20.38 -6.82 9.06
N ALA A 528 -21.42 -7.63 9.20
CA ALA A 528 -21.29 -9.03 9.63
C ALA A 528 -20.55 -9.88 8.59
N ASP A 529 -20.87 -9.71 7.30
CA ASP A 529 -20.18 -10.38 6.20
C ASP A 529 -18.69 -10.01 6.15
N PHE A 530 -18.39 -8.73 6.28
CA PHE A 530 -17.01 -8.24 6.36
C PHE A 530 -16.26 -8.87 7.54
N ALA A 531 -16.82 -8.81 8.75
CA ALA A 531 -16.18 -9.34 9.96
C ALA A 531 -15.89 -10.85 9.83
N ARG A 532 -16.88 -11.61 9.35
CA ARG A 532 -16.76 -13.06 9.12
C ARG A 532 -15.71 -13.38 8.06
N ALA A 533 -15.78 -12.74 6.90
CA ALA A 533 -14.88 -13.05 5.79
C ALA A 533 -13.44 -12.66 6.13
N ALA A 534 -13.23 -11.51 6.76
CA ALA A 534 -11.90 -11.09 7.21
C ALA A 534 -11.33 -12.03 8.28
N ALA A 535 -12.15 -12.49 9.23
CA ALA A 535 -11.74 -13.48 10.22
C ALA A 535 -11.36 -14.82 9.58
N ALA A 536 -12.17 -15.33 8.64
CA ALA A 536 -11.89 -16.57 7.91
C ALA A 536 -10.61 -16.47 7.07
N ALA A 537 -10.34 -15.32 6.46
CA ALA A 537 -9.12 -15.04 5.71
C ALA A 537 -7.89 -14.75 6.61
N GLY A 538 -8.05 -14.81 7.93
CA GLY A 538 -6.95 -14.73 8.90
C GLY A 538 -6.56 -13.30 9.28
N ALA A 539 -7.48 -12.35 9.29
CA ALA A 539 -7.27 -11.04 9.90
C ALA A 539 -6.96 -11.16 11.40
N THR A 540 -6.14 -10.26 11.92
CA THR A 540 -5.84 -10.17 13.36
C THR A 540 -6.84 -9.28 14.07
N ALA A 541 -7.35 -8.26 13.40
CA ALA A 541 -8.39 -7.35 13.89
C ALA A 541 -9.23 -6.86 12.71
N VAL A 542 -10.47 -6.44 12.98
CA VAL A 542 -11.35 -5.81 11.98
C VAL A 542 -11.79 -4.45 12.46
N GLY A 543 -12.08 -3.53 11.57
CA GLY A 543 -12.51 -2.21 11.99
C GLY A 543 -13.08 -1.34 10.90
N ILE A 544 -13.40 -0.11 11.31
CA ILE A 544 -13.90 0.92 10.41
C ILE A 544 -13.06 2.18 10.61
N ASN A 545 -12.63 2.74 9.49
CA ASN A 545 -11.88 3.98 9.44
C ASN A 545 -12.46 4.91 8.37
N CYS A 546 -12.33 6.23 8.58
CA CYS A 546 -12.88 7.26 7.70
C CYS A 546 -14.43 7.20 7.54
N ALA A 547 -15.17 7.56 8.60
CA ALA A 547 -16.64 7.67 8.62
C ALA A 547 -17.10 9.15 8.58
N ALA A 548 -18.41 9.45 8.66
CA ALA A 548 -18.92 10.84 8.75
C ALA A 548 -18.70 11.52 10.12
N GLY A 549 -17.48 11.41 10.67
CA GLY A 549 -17.06 11.97 11.96
C GLY A 549 -17.25 11.03 13.17
N PRO A 550 -16.82 11.46 14.37
CA PRO A 550 -16.76 10.58 15.55
C PRO A 550 -18.12 10.03 16.01
N ARG A 551 -19.18 10.83 16.06
CA ARG A 551 -20.50 10.34 16.52
C ARG A 551 -21.09 9.26 15.62
N ALA A 552 -20.92 9.40 14.30
CA ALA A 552 -21.47 8.48 13.33
C ALA A 552 -20.83 7.07 13.42
N LEU A 553 -19.58 7.00 13.89
CA LEU A 553 -18.84 5.73 14.00
C LEU A 553 -19.29 4.87 15.20
N LEU A 554 -19.84 5.46 16.26
CA LEU A 554 -20.21 4.73 17.49
C LEU A 554 -21.17 3.54 17.26
N PRO A 555 -22.34 3.72 16.60
CA PRO A 555 -23.26 2.60 16.39
C PRO A 555 -22.62 1.49 15.54
N VAL A 556 -21.77 1.87 14.58
CA VAL A 556 -21.06 0.95 13.68
C VAL A 556 -20.08 0.08 14.47
N VAL A 557 -19.29 0.70 15.37
CA VAL A 557 -18.36 -0.01 16.26
C VAL A 557 -19.11 -0.97 17.19
N ALA A 558 -20.23 -0.53 17.77
CA ALA A 558 -21.04 -1.36 18.65
C ALA A 558 -21.55 -2.63 17.95
N ARG A 559 -22.05 -2.50 16.71
CA ARG A 559 -22.47 -3.66 15.91
C ARG A 559 -21.29 -4.53 15.50
N LEU A 560 -20.18 -3.93 15.04
CA LEU A 560 -19.00 -4.71 14.64
C LEU A 560 -18.46 -5.55 15.80
N ALA A 561 -18.49 -5.02 17.02
CA ALA A 561 -18.11 -5.75 18.23
C ALA A 561 -19.07 -6.89 18.60
N GLN A 562 -20.34 -6.80 18.23
CA GLN A 562 -21.33 -7.87 18.43
C GLN A 562 -21.16 -9.03 17.43
N VAL A 563 -20.70 -8.74 16.21
CA VAL A 563 -20.63 -9.72 15.11
C VAL A 563 -19.21 -10.25 14.85
N SER A 564 -18.18 -9.72 15.52
CA SER A 564 -16.79 -10.14 15.35
C SER A 564 -16.22 -10.82 16.59
N SER A 565 -15.52 -11.95 16.38
CA SER A 565 -14.70 -12.59 17.41
C SER A 565 -13.30 -11.96 17.52
N LEU A 566 -12.93 -11.10 16.57
CA LEU A 566 -11.64 -10.41 16.52
C LEU A 566 -11.69 -9.07 17.28
N PRO A 567 -10.53 -8.56 17.76
CA PRO A 567 -10.42 -7.18 18.23
C PRO A 567 -10.99 -6.17 17.21
N VAL A 568 -11.70 -5.17 17.71
CA VAL A 568 -12.32 -4.12 16.88
C VAL A 568 -11.47 -2.85 16.86
N VAL A 569 -11.22 -2.31 15.66
CA VAL A 569 -10.53 -1.03 15.42
C VAL A 569 -11.53 0.08 15.13
N ALA A 570 -11.39 1.24 15.80
CA ALA A 570 -12.19 2.44 15.56
C ALA A 570 -11.28 3.64 15.23
N ARG A 571 -11.34 4.16 14.00
CA ARG A 571 -10.56 5.33 13.53
C ARG A 571 -11.44 6.36 12.82
N PRO A 572 -12.20 7.20 13.54
CA PRO A 572 -13.03 8.22 12.91
C PRO A 572 -12.17 9.29 12.22
N ASN A 573 -12.70 9.93 11.18
CA ASN A 573 -12.16 11.20 10.72
C ASN A 573 -12.67 12.35 11.62
N ALA A 574 -12.16 13.56 11.39
CA ALA A 574 -12.53 14.76 12.12
C ALA A 574 -13.82 15.45 11.61
N GLY A 575 -14.70 14.71 10.93
CA GLY A 575 -15.90 15.25 10.27
C GLY A 575 -15.58 15.94 8.95
N PHE A 576 -16.50 16.77 8.45
CA PHE A 576 -16.32 17.48 7.18
C PHE A 576 -15.45 18.72 7.35
N PRO A 577 -14.40 18.91 6.53
CA PRO A 577 -13.55 20.09 6.61
C PRO A 577 -14.19 21.31 5.94
N THR A 578 -13.84 22.50 6.40
CA THR A 578 -14.02 23.75 5.63
C THR A 578 -12.79 24.00 4.76
N ARG A 579 -12.94 24.60 3.58
CA ARG A 579 -11.78 25.04 2.78
C ARG A 579 -11.39 26.47 3.15
N VAL A 580 -10.12 26.66 3.50
CA VAL A 580 -9.50 27.99 3.69
C VAL A 580 -8.31 28.04 2.74
N ASP A 581 -8.31 28.98 1.79
CA ASP A 581 -7.28 29.12 0.74
C ASP A 581 -7.01 27.81 -0.05
N GLY A 582 -8.06 27.02 -0.29
CA GLY A 582 -7.96 25.73 -0.98
C GLY A 582 -7.50 24.56 -0.11
N VAL A 583 -7.07 24.80 1.14
CA VAL A 583 -6.61 23.78 2.08
C VAL A 583 -7.76 23.30 2.98
N PRO A 584 -7.97 21.99 3.16
CA PRO A 584 -8.98 21.47 4.06
C PRO A 584 -8.60 21.71 5.53
N ARG A 585 -9.49 22.36 6.29
CA ARG A 585 -9.34 22.61 7.73
C ARG A 585 -10.44 21.90 8.51
N TYR A 586 -10.03 21.05 9.46
CA TYR A 586 -10.92 20.30 10.34
C TYR A 586 -11.09 21.03 11.68
N HIS A 587 -12.26 20.87 12.30
CA HIS A 587 -12.66 21.61 13.52
C HIS A 587 -12.96 20.69 14.72
N LEU A 588 -12.48 19.45 14.67
CA LEU A 588 -12.67 18.50 15.76
C LEU A 588 -11.93 19.01 17.01
N ARG A 589 -12.59 18.91 18.17
CA ARG A 589 -11.98 19.21 19.47
C ARG A 589 -11.49 17.92 20.13
N PRO A 590 -10.28 17.89 20.73
CA PRO A 590 -9.76 16.70 21.42
C PRO A 590 -10.70 16.12 22.47
N GLU A 591 -11.38 16.96 23.26
CA GLU A 591 -12.30 16.51 24.32
C GLU A 591 -13.49 15.74 23.75
N TYR A 592 -14.00 16.20 22.61
CA TYR A 592 -15.12 15.54 21.94
C TYR A 592 -14.71 14.17 21.41
N LEU A 593 -13.50 14.07 20.82
CA LEU A 593 -12.98 12.78 20.37
C LEU A 593 -12.76 11.82 21.55
N VAL A 594 -12.27 12.30 22.70
CA VAL A 594 -12.13 11.50 23.92
C VAL A 594 -13.48 10.98 24.41
N THR A 595 -14.53 11.81 24.41
CA THR A 595 -15.88 11.37 24.77
C THR A 595 -16.34 10.22 23.88
N GLN A 596 -16.16 10.34 22.56
CA GLN A 596 -16.56 9.29 21.63
C GLN A 596 -15.68 8.05 21.74
N ALA A 597 -14.37 8.19 21.93
CA ALA A 597 -13.44 7.08 22.11
C ALA A 597 -13.76 6.23 23.34
N ARG A 598 -14.14 6.85 24.47
CA ARG A 598 -14.64 6.13 25.64
C ARG A 598 -15.90 5.34 25.32
N ALA A 599 -16.80 5.91 24.51
CA ALA A 599 -18.00 5.21 24.05
C ALA A 599 -17.65 4.06 23.10
N TYR A 600 -16.67 4.20 22.21
CA TYR A 600 -16.19 3.10 21.35
C TYR A 600 -15.61 1.95 22.18
N VAL A 601 -14.77 2.26 23.17
CA VAL A 601 -14.21 1.25 24.07
C VAL A 601 -15.33 0.57 24.85
N ALA A 602 -16.28 1.33 25.43
CA ALA A 602 -17.44 0.75 26.10
C ALA A 602 -18.29 -0.13 25.17
N ALA A 603 -18.31 0.18 23.87
CA ALA A 603 -19.00 -0.58 22.84
C ALA A 603 -18.19 -1.79 22.30
N GLY A 604 -16.94 -1.99 22.71
CA GLY A 604 -16.13 -3.16 22.32
C GLY A 604 -14.85 -2.87 21.53
N ALA A 605 -14.53 -1.61 21.23
CA ALA A 605 -13.29 -1.27 20.53
C ALA A 605 -12.05 -1.62 21.37
N SER A 606 -11.13 -2.36 20.75
CA SER A 606 -9.85 -2.75 21.34
C SER A 606 -8.69 -1.91 20.82
N LEU A 607 -8.87 -1.24 19.68
CA LEU A 607 -7.93 -0.26 19.14
C LEU A 607 -8.68 1.03 18.81
N VAL A 608 -8.12 2.18 19.18
CA VAL A 608 -8.70 3.49 18.89
C VAL A 608 -7.63 4.42 18.36
N GLY A 609 -7.92 5.16 17.30
CA GLY A 609 -7.02 6.18 16.76
C GLY A 609 -7.79 7.20 15.93
N GLY A 610 -7.12 7.78 14.94
CA GLY A 610 -7.71 8.77 14.05
C GLY A 610 -7.51 8.46 12.57
N CYS A 611 -8.35 9.07 11.74
CA CYS A 611 -8.16 9.18 10.29
C CYS A 611 -8.07 10.68 9.93
N CYS A 612 -8.45 11.08 8.71
CA CYS A 612 -8.32 12.46 8.19
C CYS A 612 -8.73 13.54 9.21
N GLY A 613 -7.84 14.52 9.42
CA GLY A 613 -8.03 15.65 10.33
C GLY A 613 -7.86 15.37 11.82
N VAL A 614 -7.48 14.14 12.23
CA VAL A 614 -7.12 13.82 13.62
C VAL A 614 -5.61 13.97 13.81
N GLY A 615 -5.19 15.10 14.40
CA GLY A 615 -3.79 15.45 14.65
C GLY A 615 -3.19 14.93 15.96
N PRO A 616 -1.88 15.18 16.22
CA PRO A 616 -1.19 14.76 17.44
C PRO A 616 -1.84 15.22 18.75
N GLU A 617 -2.43 16.42 18.80
CA GLU A 617 -3.15 16.93 19.97
C GLU A 617 -4.37 16.09 20.35
N HIS A 618 -5.04 15.52 19.34
CA HIS A 618 -6.14 14.60 19.54
C HIS A 618 -5.64 13.26 20.09
N ILE A 619 -4.56 12.73 19.53
CA ILE A 619 -3.94 11.47 19.98
C ILE A 619 -3.40 11.61 21.41
N ALA A 620 -2.83 12.77 21.77
CA ALA A 620 -2.38 13.07 23.13
C ALA A 620 -3.53 13.02 24.15
N ALA A 621 -4.68 13.61 23.79
CA ALA A 621 -5.87 13.55 24.62
C ALA A 621 -6.40 12.10 24.74
N LEU A 622 -6.38 11.32 23.65
CA LEU A 622 -6.78 9.91 23.65
C LEU A 622 -5.86 9.04 24.51
N ALA A 623 -4.55 9.11 24.30
CA ALA A 623 -3.55 8.35 25.04
C ALA A 623 -3.66 8.61 26.54
N LYS A 624 -3.82 9.88 26.94
CA LYS A 624 -4.05 10.24 28.35
C LYS A 624 -5.35 9.67 28.90
N ALA A 625 -6.44 9.74 28.13
CA ALA A 625 -7.77 9.34 28.59
C ALA A 625 -7.98 7.82 28.64
N LEU A 626 -7.25 7.05 27.82
CA LEU A 626 -7.37 5.60 27.68
C LEU A 626 -6.21 4.82 28.32
N ALA A 627 -5.23 5.52 28.90
CA ALA A 627 -4.11 4.88 29.62
C ALA A 627 -4.63 3.91 30.70
N GLY A 628 -4.23 2.64 30.60
CA GLY A 628 -4.65 1.59 31.54
C GLY A 628 -6.12 1.19 31.46
N ALA A 629 -6.85 1.60 30.40
CA ALA A 629 -8.21 1.14 30.18
C ALA A 629 -8.22 -0.40 30.03
N PRO A 630 -9.05 -1.12 30.80
CA PRO A 630 -9.14 -2.57 30.68
C PRO A 630 -9.64 -2.94 29.28
N LEU A 631 -9.38 -4.18 28.88
CA LEU A 631 -10.04 -4.70 27.69
C LEU A 631 -11.56 -4.56 27.85
N PRO A 632 -12.27 -4.17 26.79
CA PRO A 632 -13.72 -4.15 26.85
C PRO A 632 -14.23 -5.55 27.17
N VAL A 633 -15.23 -5.64 28.03
CA VAL A 633 -15.99 -6.87 28.21
C VAL A 633 -16.64 -7.14 26.87
N ARG A 634 -16.11 -8.13 26.15
CA ARG A 634 -16.73 -8.56 24.91
C ARG A 634 -18.13 -9.03 25.27
N ALA A 635 -19.14 -8.41 24.67
CA ALA A 635 -20.49 -8.96 24.72
C ALA A 635 -20.40 -10.44 24.33
N GLU A 636 -21.17 -11.32 24.99
CA GLU A 636 -21.21 -12.73 24.60
C GLU A 636 -21.47 -12.78 23.10
N PHE A 637 -20.47 -13.33 22.40
CA PHE A 637 -20.54 -13.58 20.99
C PHE A 637 -21.78 -14.44 20.76
N SER A 638 -22.83 -13.84 20.21
CA SER A 638 -24.06 -14.58 19.98
C SER A 638 -24.16 -14.91 18.52
N GLU A 639 -23.95 -16.18 18.16
CA GLU A 639 -24.36 -16.72 16.87
C GLU A 639 -25.84 -16.46 16.57
N SER A 640 -26.68 -16.09 17.55
CA SER A 640 -28.09 -15.72 17.31
C SER A 640 -28.29 -14.27 16.86
N LEU A 641 -27.30 -13.38 17.06
CA LEU A 641 -27.26 -12.04 16.44
C LEU A 641 -26.70 -12.09 15.02
N TRP A 642 -26.07 -13.20 14.69
CA TRP A 642 -25.93 -13.60 13.31
C TRP A 642 -27.36 -13.89 12.95
N VAL A 643 -27.97 -12.95 12.26
CA VAL A 643 -29.04 -13.34 11.36
C VAL A 643 -28.34 -14.32 10.40
N SER A 644 -28.32 -15.62 10.77
CA SER A 644 -28.76 -16.60 9.80
C SER A 644 -29.99 -15.95 9.24
N GLU A 645 -30.04 -15.81 7.94
CA GLU A 645 -31.30 -15.92 7.24
C GLU A 645 -32.44 -16.30 8.24
N ARG A 646 -33.24 -15.34 8.73
CA ARG A 646 -34.43 -14.95 7.98
C ARG A 646 -34.02 -14.95 6.53
N ASP A 647 -34.12 -16.18 6.03
CA ASP A 647 -34.36 -16.45 4.65
C ASP A 647 -35.24 -15.28 4.20
N PRO A 648 -34.88 -14.57 3.13
CA PRO A 648 -35.80 -13.61 2.55
C PRO A 648 -37.12 -14.26 2.10
N SER A 649 -37.46 -15.50 2.53
CA SER A 649 -38.84 -15.93 2.77
C SER A 649 -39.63 -15.11 3.80
N GLY A 650 -38.97 -14.29 4.61
CA GLY A 650 -39.63 -13.12 5.20
C GLY A 650 -39.88 -12.13 4.07
N ALA A 651 -40.91 -12.40 3.24
CA ALA A 651 -41.22 -11.76 1.99
C ALA A 651 -40.69 -10.32 1.95
N VAL A 652 -39.46 -10.18 1.44
CA VAL A 652 -39.12 -9.00 0.65
C VAL A 652 -40.28 -8.93 -0.32
N PRO A 653 -41.05 -7.83 -0.43
CA PRO A 653 -42.10 -7.76 -1.41
C PRO A 653 -41.46 -8.24 -2.70
N VAL A 654 -41.88 -9.42 -3.17
CA VAL A 654 -41.33 -10.03 -4.36
C VAL A 654 -41.74 -9.03 -5.41
N VAL A 655 -40.83 -8.12 -5.76
CA VAL A 655 -41.02 -7.26 -6.91
C VAL A 655 -41.09 -8.27 -8.04
N PRO A 656 -42.28 -8.49 -8.64
CA PRO A 656 -42.46 -9.62 -9.52
C PRO A 656 -41.40 -9.51 -10.60
N ARG A 657 -40.58 -10.57 -10.76
CA ARG A 657 -39.77 -10.70 -11.96
C ARG A 657 -40.70 -10.53 -13.15
N SER A 658 -40.18 -9.94 -14.22
CA SER A 658 -40.95 -9.76 -15.44
C SER A 658 -41.63 -11.08 -15.83
N SER A 659 -42.96 -11.10 -15.85
CA SER A 659 -43.75 -12.27 -16.23
C SER A 659 -43.72 -12.51 -17.75
N LEU A 660 -42.97 -11.71 -18.50
CA LEU A 660 -42.89 -11.75 -19.96
C LEU A 660 -42.53 -13.15 -20.48
N LEU A 661 -41.61 -13.86 -19.84
CA LEU A 661 -41.22 -15.21 -20.30
C LEU A 661 -42.27 -16.30 -19.97
N SER A 662 -43.26 -15.98 -19.12
CA SER A 662 -44.39 -16.88 -18.83
C SER A 662 -45.55 -16.73 -19.81
N VAL A 663 -45.54 -15.69 -20.65
CA VAL A 663 -46.54 -15.50 -21.70
C VAL A 663 -46.35 -16.56 -22.79
N PRO A 664 -47.42 -17.24 -23.26
CA PRO A 664 -47.31 -18.13 -24.41
C PRO A 664 -46.86 -17.37 -25.66
N PHE A 665 -45.63 -17.63 -26.10
CA PHE A 665 -44.99 -16.96 -27.24
C PHE A 665 -44.95 -15.43 -27.10
N PRO A 666 -44.04 -14.87 -26.26
CA PRO A 666 -43.98 -13.44 -25.99
C PRO A 666 -43.54 -12.65 -27.23
N ILE A 667 -44.15 -11.47 -27.42
CA ILE A 667 -43.86 -10.56 -28.52
C ILE A 667 -43.31 -9.26 -27.95
N PHE A 668 -42.04 -8.95 -28.24
CA PHE A 668 -41.42 -7.68 -27.86
C PHE A 668 -41.39 -6.76 -29.08
N ALA A 669 -41.83 -5.52 -28.94
CA ALA A 669 -41.91 -4.56 -30.03
C ALA A 669 -40.98 -3.38 -29.80
N PHE A 670 -40.13 -3.07 -30.77
CA PHE A 670 -39.11 -2.02 -30.65
C PHE A 670 -39.22 -1.01 -31.78
N VAL A 671 -39.03 0.27 -31.44
CA VAL A 671 -38.85 1.37 -32.41
C VAL A 671 -37.51 2.06 -32.19
N PRO A 672 -36.96 2.80 -33.17
CA PRO A 672 -35.69 3.49 -33.01
C PRO A 672 -35.72 4.53 -31.88
N GLY A 673 -34.68 4.55 -31.03
CA GLY A 673 -34.54 5.53 -29.95
C GLY A 673 -34.39 6.99 -30.43
N ARG A 674 -34.00 7.20 -31.70
CA ARG A 674 -33.89 8.51 -32.36
C ARG A 674 -35.23 9.20 -32.61
N LEU A 675 -36.33 8.45 -32.64
CA LEU A 675 -37.66 9.03 -32.85
C LEU A 675 -38.01 10.02 -31.75
N THR A 676 -38.78 11.05 -32.10
CA THR A 676 -39.32 11.98 -31.11
C THR A 676 -40.18 11.22 -30.10
N PRO A 677 -40.26 11.68 -28.82
CA PRO A 677 -41.09 11.02 -27.82
C PRO A 677 -42.54 10.82 -28.25
N THR A 678 -43.11 11.79 -28.98
CA THR A 678 -44.48 11.71 -29.51
C THR A 678 -44.62 10.64 -30.59
N ALA A 679 -43.75 10.61 -31.60
CA ALA A 679 -43.84 9.66 -32.70
C ALA A 679 -43.57 8.22 -32.23
N GLY A 680 -42.49 8.02 -31.48
CA GLY A 680 -42.14 6.70 -30.92
C GLY A 680 -43.18 6.19 -29.93
N GLY A 681 -43.71 7.06 -29.06
CA GLY A 681 -44.77 6.72 -28.12
C GLY A 681 -46.06 6.27 -28.80
N ALA A 682 -46.51 7.01 -29.82
CA ALA A 682 -47.71 6.66 -30.59
C ALA A 682 -47.54 5.31 -31.33
N ALA A 683 -46.37 5.05 -31.91
CA ALA A 683 -46.08 3.78 -32.56
C ALA A 683 -46.13 2.60 -31.56
N LEU A 684 -45.44 2.71 -30.42
CA LEU A 684 -45.45 1.67 -29.40
C LEU A 684 -46.84 1.44 -28.79
N GLN A 685 -47.67 2.47 -28.65
CA GLN A 685 -49.07 2.33 -28.23
C GLN A 685 -49.90 1.49 -29.20
N ARG A 686 -49.74 1.69 -30.52
CA ARG A 686 -50.42 0.87 -31.53
C ARG A 686 -49.98 -0.58 -31.48
N LEU A 687 -48.68 -0.83 -31.34
CA LEU A 687 -48.13 -2.20 -31.23
C LEU A 687 -48.60 -2.88 -29.93
N ALA A 688 -48.65 -2.16 -28.82
CA ALA A 688 -49.22 -2.64 -27.56
C ALA A 688 -50.70 -3.00 -27.71
N ALA A 689 -51.50 -2.15 -28.36
CA ALA A 689 -52.91 -2.38 -28.63
C ALA A 689 -53.14 -3.56 -29.59
N ALA A 690 -52.22 -3.81 -30.52
CA ALA A 690 -52.28 -4.97 -31.41
C ALA A 690 -51.98 -6.31 -30.70
N GLY A 691 -51.35 -6.27 -29.51
CA GLY A 691 -51.08 -7.45 -28.69
C GLY A 691 -49.62 -7.72 -28.36
N ALA A 692 -48.72 -6.73 -28.52
CA ALA A 692 -47.35 -6.84 -28.02
C ALA A 692 -47.34 -6.96 -26.48
N ASP A 693 -46.40 -7.74 -25.95
CA ASP A 693 -46.28 -7.98 -24.50
C ASP A 693 -45.27 -7.05 -23.84
N ALA A 694 -44.26 -6.59 -24.59
CA ALA A 694 -43.29 -5.61 -24.13
C ALA A 694 -42.96 -4.60 -25.23
N VAL A 695 -42.52 -3.42 -24.82
CA VAL A 695 -42.13 -2.33 -25.72
C VAL A 695 -40.71 -1.86 -25.42
N GLY A 696 -39.98 -1.36 -26.41
CA GLY A 696 -38.62 -0.88 -26.20
C GLY A 696 -38.16 0.14 -27.21
N LEU A 697 -37.04 0.78 -26.89
CA LEU A 697 -36.34 1.71 -27.77
C LEU A 697 -35.02 1.08 -28.20
N LEU A 698 -34.77 1.01 -29.51
CA LEU A 698 -33.46 0.59 -30.04
C LEU A 698 -32.48 1.74 -29.87
N THR A 699 -31.73 1.67 -28.78
CA THR A 699 -30.60 2.56 -28.54
C THR A 699 -29.51 2.30 -29.58
N GLY A 700 -29.37 1.06 -30.05
CA GLY A 700 -28.46 0.62 -31.13
C GLY A 700 -28.64 1.31 -32.47
N TRP A 701 -29.74 2.04 -32.69
CA TRP A 701 -29.97 2.77 -33.93
C TRP A 701 -29.12 4.06 -34.04
N PRO A 702 -28.59 4.45 -35.21
CA PRO A 702 -27.91 5.73 -35.40
C PRO A 702 -28.73 6.92 -34.89
N GLY A 703 -28.10 7.84 -34.13
CA GLY A 703 -28.77 9.03 -33.57
C GLY A 703 -29.64 8.80 -32.32
N SER A 704 -29.69 7.58 -31.78
CA SER A 704 -30.41 7.29 -30.53
C SER A 704 -29.64 7.74 -29.28
N GLY A 705 -30.35 8.28 -28.28
CA GLY A 705 -29.77 8.68 -26.99
C GLY A 705 -29.54 7.51 -26.02
N ARG A 706 -28.39 7.49 -25.34
CA ARG A 706 -27.91 6.36 -24.50
C ARG A 706 -27.57 6.72 -23.04
N GLY A 707 -27.88 7.93 -22.59
CA GLY A 707 -27.46 8.46 -21.29
C GLY A 707 -28.46 8.23 -20.15
N ALA A 708 -28.16 8.81 -18.99
CA ALA A 708 -28.91 8.67 -17.72
C ALA A 708 -30.42 8.99 -17.79
N ARG A 709 -30.90 9.63 -18.87
CA ARG A 709 -32.33 9.93 -19.08
C ARG A 709 -33.14 8.76 -19.67
N LEU A 710 -32.47 7.72 -20.18
CA LEU A 710 -33.12 6.60 -20.86
C LEU A 710 -34.11 5.84 -19.95
N PRO A 711 -33.77 5.47 -18.69
CA PRO A 711 -34.72 4.81 -17.79
C PRO A 711 -36.02 5.60 -17.58
N ALA A 712 -35.95 6.92 -17.39
CA ALA A 712 -37.12 7.77 -17.21
C ALA A 712 -38.02 7.77 -18.46
N ARG A 713 -37.43 7.78 -19.65
CA ARG A 713 -38.16 7.68 -20.92
C ARG A 713 -38.85 6.32 -21.06
N LEU A 714 -38.19 5.23 -20.68
CA LEU A 714 -38.78 3.88 -20.70
C LEU A 714 -39.95 3.77 -19.71
N ARG A 715 -39.85 4.36 -18.52
CA ARG A 715 -40.98 4.41 -17.58
C ARG A 715 -42.17 5.17 -18.15
N HIS A 716 -41.95 6.33 -18.77
CA HIS A 716 -43.03 7.06 -19.43
C HIS A 716 -43.74 6.21 -20.51
N LEU A 717 -42.99 5.44 -21.30
CA LEU A 717 -43.54 4.53 -22.30
C LEU A 717 -44.32 3.37 -21.66
N GLN A 718 -43.81 2.80 -20.57
CA GLN A 718 -44.49 1.76 -19.83
C GLN A 718 -45.85 2.24 -19.30
N ASP A 719 -45.90 3.45 -18.74
CA ASP A 719 -47.16 4.06 -18.27
C ASP A 719 -48.12 4.34 -19.43
N ALA A 720 -47.60 4.82 -20.58
CA ALA A 720 -48.39 5.18 -21.74
C ALA A 720 -48.95 3.98 -22.53
N THR A 721 -48.31 2.80 -22.44
CA THR A 721 -48.69 1.59 -23.18
C THR A 721 -49.32 0.52 -22.29
N ALA A 722 -49.19 0.65 -20.96
CA ALA A 722 -49.49 -0.40 -19.99
C ALA A 722 -48.76 -1.73 -20.27
N LYS A 723 -47.60 -1.68 -20.95
CA LYS A 723 -46.74 -2.83 -21.26
C LYS A 723 -45.35 -2.63 -20.66
N PRO A 724 -44.72 -3.68 -20.13
CA PRO A 724 -43.32 -3.64 -19.69
C PRO A 724 -42.39 -3.02 -20.74
N ALA A 725 -41.51 -2.13 -20.27
CA ALA A 725 -40.46 -1.55 -21.10
C ALA A 725 -39.16 -2.38 -21.03
N VAL A 726 -38.43 -2.45 -22.14
CA VAL A 726 -37.14 -3.13 -22.26
C VAL A 726 -36.01 -2.12 -22.34
N LEU A 727 -35.05 -2.21 -21.43
CA LEU A 727 -33.80 -1.46 -21.45
C LEU A 727 -32.77 -2.20 -22.32
N GLU A 728 -32.16 -1.51 -23.26
CA GLU A 728 -31.06 -2.05 -24.07
C GLU A 728 -29.72 -1.48 -23.57
N LEU A 729 -28.73 -2.35 -23.37
CA LEU A 729 -27.35 -2.01 -23.05
C LEU A 729 -26.44 -2.53 -24.17
N ILE A 730 -25.52 -1.71 -24.65
CA ILE A 730 -24.56 -2.12 -25.69
C ILE A 730 -23.21 -2.39 -25.05
N ALA A 731 -22.75 -3.64 -25.13
CA ALA A 731 -21.53 -4.09 -24.48
C ALA A 731 -20.33 -3.24 -24.90
N ALA A 732 -20.16 -3.01 -26.20
CA ALA A 732 -19.05 -2.24 -26.77
C ALA A 732 -18.96 -0.76 -26.33
N ASP A 733 -20.05 -0.19 -25.78
CA ASP A 733 -20.15 1.23 -25.41
C ASP A 733 -20.50 1.48 -23.94
N THR A 734 -20.72 0.43 -23.14
CA THR A 734 -21.17 0.58 -21.75
C THR A 734 -20.10 0.06 -20.80
N THR A 735 -19.49 0.95 -20.01
CA THR A 735 -18.60 0.54 -18.92
C THR A 735 -19.41 -0.09 -17.78
N LEU A 736 -18.77 -0.93 -16.96
CA LEU A 736 -19.44 -1.57 -15.81
C LEU A 736 -20.02 -0.55 -14.79
N PRO A 737 -19.30 0.53 -14.40
CA PRO A 737 -19.88 1.56 -13.54
C PRO A 737 -21.09 2.27 -14.17
N ALA A 738 -21.02 2.61 -15.47
CA ALA A 738 -22.14 3.24 -16.17
C ALA A 738 -23.35 2.32 -16.26
N ALA A 739 -23.14 1.02 -16.49
CA ALA A 739 -24.19 0.01 -16.49
C ALA A 739 -24.86 -0.09 -15.12
N GLN A 740 -24.10 -0.11 -14.02
CA GLN A 740 -24.65 -0.16 -12.67
C GLN A 740 -25.61 1.01 -12.39
N GLU A 741 -25.18 2.24 -12.68
CA GLU A 741 -26.02 3.43 -12.47
C GLU A 741 -27.30 3.41 -13.30
N LEU A 742 -27.20 3.00 -14.57
CA LEU A 742 -28.36 2.87 -15.46
C LEU A 742 -29.34 1.78 -14.98
N LEU A 743 -28.81 0.63 -14.54
CA LEU A 743 -29.59 -0.49 -14.02
C LEU A 743 -30.28 -0.13 -12.70
N LEU A 744 -29.58 0.50 -11.75
CA LEU A 744 -30.20 0.95 -10.50
C LEU A 744 -31.29 1.99 -10.77
N THR A 745 -31.04 2.94 -11.67
CA THR A 745 -32.05 3.92 -12.08
C THR A 745 -33.26 3.24 -12.75
N ALA A 746 -33.03 2.30 -13.66
CA ALA A 746 -34.07 1.49 -14.31
C ALA A 746 -34.90 0.70 -13.31
N HIS A 747 -34.25 0.13 -12.30
CA HIS A 747 -34.92 -0.58 -11.21
C HIS A 747 -35.84 0.36 -10.41
N LEU A 748 -35.34 1.53 -10.00
CA LEU A 748 -36.12 2.51 -9.24
C LEU A 748 -37.35 3.01 -10.02
N VAL A 749 -37.24 3.17 -11.34
CA VAL A 749 -38.36 3.62 -12.18
C VAL A 749 -39.23 2.48 -12.69
N GLY A 750 -39.07 1.24 -12.22
CA GLY A 750 -39.98 0.14 -12.55
C GLY A 750 -39.71 -0.59 -13.88
N VAL A 751 -38.57 -0.35 -14.53
CA VAL A 751 -38.13 -1.12 -15.71
C VAL A 751 -37.47 -2.42 -15.23
N ARG A 752 -37.86 -3.56 -15.80
CA ARG A 752 -37.51 -4.90 -15.28
C ARG A 752 -36.96 -5.87 -16.33
N THR A 753 -36.85 -5.44 -17.57
CA THR A 753 -36.33 -6.29 -18.64
C THR A 753 -35.16 -5.60 -19.31
N VAL A 754 -34.06 -6.33 -19.48
CA VAL A 754 -32.80 -5.83 -20.05
C VAL A 754 -32.42 -6.71 -21.22
N ILE A 755 -31.97 -6.13 -22.32
CA ILE A 755 -31.28 -6.84 -23.40
C ILE A 755 -29.88 -6.28 -23.51
N ILE A 756 -28.87 -7.15 -23.45
CA ILE A 756 -27.47 -6.81 -23.67
C ILE A 756 -27.12 -7.15 -25.12
N ASP A 757 -26.67 -6.16 -25.87
CA ASP A 757 -26.18 -6.32 -27.24
C ASP A 757 -24.72 -6.79 -27.25
N ASP A 758 -24.47 -7.96 -27.83
CA ASP A 758 -23.12 -8.50 -28.03
C ASP A 758 -22.72 -8.48 -29.51
N GLY A 759 -22.48 -7.26 -30.01
CA GLY A 759 -21.80 -7.06 -31.29
C GLY A 759 -22.71 -6.96 -32.51
N VAL A 760 -24.01 -6.68 -32.34
CA VAL A 760 -24.88 -6.34 -33.48
C VAL A 760 -24.75 -4.86 -33.84
N PHE A 761 -24.50 -4.00 -32.85
CA PHE A 761 -24.32 -2.56 -33.02
C PHE A 761 -22.92 -2.09 -32.59
N SER A 762 -21.87 -2.87 -32.88
CA SER A 762 -20.47 -2.62 -32.50
C SER A 762 -19.80 -1.49 -33.32
N SER A 763 -18.60 -1.07 -32.90
CA SER A 763 -17.76 -0.06 -33.58
C SER A 763 -17.40 -0.41 -35.02
N GLU A 764 -17.36 -1.69 -35.38
CA GLU A 764 -17.13 -2.13 -36.76
C GLU A 764 -18.28 -1.76 -37.70
N THR A 765 -19.46 -1.50 -37.12
CA THR A 765 -20.69 -1.14 -37.85
C THR A 765 -21.05 0.33 -37.72
N ARG A 766 -20.33 1.10 -36.88
CA ARG A 766 -20.67 2.48 -36.51
C ARG A 766 -19.46 3.32 -36.10
N ALA A 767 -19.35 4.53 -36.67
CA ALA A 767 -18.23 5.45 -36.43
C ALA A 767 -18.30 6.25 -35.11
N ASP A 768 -19.44 6.23 -34.40
CA ASP A 768 -19.67 7.01 -33.17
C ASP A 768 -19.47 6.22 -31.86
N VAL A 769 -18.97 4.99 -31.96
CA VAL A 769 -18.69 4.07 -30.84
C VAL A 769 -17.30 4.37 -30.26
N THR A 770 -17.19 4.46 -28.95
CA THR A 770 -15.96 4.96 -28.27
C THR A 770 -14.98 3.85 -27.87
N ASN A 771 -15.34 2.58 -28.07
CA ASN A 771 -14.56 1.38 -27.67
C ASN A 771 -14.16 1.35 -26.18
N ALA A 772 -14.84 2.11 -25.32
CA ALA A 772 -14.63 2.12 -23.88
C ALA A 772 -15.52 1.11 -23.12
N GLY A 773 -16.27 0.25 -23.83
CA GLY A 773 -17.18 -0.73 -23.24
C GLY A 773 -16.51 -1.97 -22.65
N CYS A 774 -17.33 -2.96 -22.27
CA CYS A 774 -16.87 -4.22 -21.68
C CYS A 774 -17.50 -5.44 -22.37
N GLU A 775 -17.12 -6.66 -21.97
CA GLU A 775 -17.70 -7.88 -22.51
C GLU A 775 -19.18 -8.05 -22.08
N ALA A 776 -20.04 -8.54 -22.97
CA ALA A 776 -21.44 -8.82 -22.65
C ALA A 776 -21.62 -9.78 -21.46
N ALA A 777 -20.71 -10.74 -21.30
CA ALA A 777 -20.70 -11.65 -20.15
C ALA A 777 -20.44 -10.92 -18.81
N ALA A 778 -19.65 -9.83 -18.82
CA ALA A 778 -19.44 -9.00 -17.63
C ALA A 778 -20.70 -8.21 -17.27
N LEU A 779 -21.41 -7.65 -18.26
CA LEU A 779 -22.70 -6.99 -18.04
C LEU A 779 -23.78 -7.97 -17.54
N LEU A 780 -23.81 -9.22 -18.03
CA LEU A 780 -24.71 -10.25 -17.50
C LEU A 780 -24.45 -10.52 -16.03
N ARG A 781 -23.18 -10.72 -15.66
CA ARG A 781 -22.79 -10.90 -14.25
C ARG A 781 -23.16 -9.68 -13.41
N ALA A 782 -22.98 -8.47 -13.93
CA ALA A 782 -23.42 -7.24 -13.26
C ALA A 782 -24.92 -7.26 -12.95
N VAL A 783 -25.76 -7.54 -13.94
CA VAL A 783 -27.22 -7.65 -13.76
C VAL A 783 -27.57 -8.72 -12.72
N LYS A 784 -26.88 -9.86 -12.72
CA LYS A 784 -27.13 -10.93 -11.75
C LYS A 784 -26.65 -10.59 -10.34
N THR A 785 -25.52 -9.90 -10.19
CA THR A 785 -25.05 -9.41 -8.89
C THR A 785 -26.06 -8.42 -8.28
N LEU A 786 -26.59 -7.49 -9.09
CA LEU A 786 -27.65 -6.57 -8.66
C LEU A 786 -28.94 -7.31 -8.27
N ASN A 787 -29.32 -8.33 -9.02
CA ASN A 787 -30.49 -9.18 -8.70
C ASN A 787 -30.31 -10.00 -7.42
N GLN A 788 -29.07 -10.24 -7.00
CA GLN A 788 -28.75 -10.87 -5.71
C GLN A 788 -28.73 -9.85 -4.56
N GLY A 789 -29.00 -8.57 -4.85
CA GLY A 789 -29.01 -7.49 -3.87
C GLY A 789 -27.63 -6.99 -3.50
N ARG A 790 -26.68 -7.04 -4.44
CA ARG A 790 -25.33 -6.49 -4.27
C ARG A 790 -24.95 -5.60 -5.46
N ASP A 791 -24.18 -4.56 -5.21
CA ASP A 791 -23.52 -3.78 -6.25
C ASP A 791 -22.27 -4.51 -6.79
N LEU A 792 -21.61 -3.94 -7.79
CA LEU A 792 -20.39 -4.50 -8.40
C LEU A 792 -19.21 -4.59 -7.43
N GLY A 793 -19.16 -3.76 -6.40
CA GLY A 793 -18.18 -3.85 -5.32
C GLY A 793 -18.52 -4.93 -4.29
N GLY A 794 -19.72 -5.53 -4.35
CA GLY A 794 -20.23 -6.50 -3.38
C GLY A 794 -20.92 -5.87 -2.17
N THR A 795 -21.07 -4.55 -2.16
CA THR A 795 -21.87 -3.79 -1.18
C THR A 795 -23.33 -4.20 -1.33
N ARG A 796 -24.04 -4.33 -0.22
CA ARG A 796 -25.47 -4.71 -0.28
C ARG A 796 -26.29 -3.55 -0.85
N LEU A 797 -27.36 -3.84 -1.59
CA LEU A 797 -28.36 -2.87 -2.00
C LEU A 797 -29.45 -2.70 -0.93
N GLU A 798 -30.24 -1.62 -0.99
CA GLU A 798 -31.41 -1.48 -0.10
C GLU A 798 -32.48 -2.53 -0.40
N GLU A 799 -32.67 -2.83 -1.69
CA GLU A 799 -33.49 -3.92 -2.18
C GLU A 799 -32.82 -4.59 -3.39
N PRO A 800 -32.96 -5.92 -3.57
CA PRO A 800 -32.50 -6.59 -4.77
C PRO A 800 -33.21 -6.08 -6.01
N THR A 801 -32.48 -6.01 -7.13
CA THR A 801 -33.14 -5.76 -8.41
C THR A 801 -33.89 -7.00 -8.88
N ALA A 802 -34.84 -6.84 -9.82
CA ALA A 802 -35.65 -7.95 -10.34
C ALA A 802 -35.63 -8.02 -11.87
N PHE A 803 -34.42 -7.93 -12.45
CA PHE A 803 -34.23 -7.94 -13.90
C PHE A 803 -34.36 -9.33 -14.50
N THR A 804 -35.10 -9.42 -15.60
CA THR A 804 -34.99 -10.48 -16.60
C THR A 804 -34.04 -10.00 -17.70
N VAL A 805 -32.96 -10.72 -17.95
CA VAL A 805 -31.90 -10.29 -18.87
C VAL A 805 -31.77 -11.24 -20.06
N GLY A 806 -31.82 -10.67 -21.26
CA GLY A 806 -31.54 -11.37 -22.51
C GLY A 806 -30.22 -10.91 -23.12
N VAL A 807 -29.67 -11.73 -24.00
CA VAL A 807 -28.50 -11.37 -24.83
C VAL A 807 -28.88 -11.41 -26.29
N ARG A 808 -28.60 -10.32 -27.01
CA ARG A 808 -28.72 -10.26 -28.46
C ARG A 808 -27.42 -10.70 -29.10
N LEU A 809 -27.51 -11.69 -29.99
CA LEU A 809 -26.37 -12.24 -30.73
C LEU A 809 -26.51 -12.00 -32.22
N SER A 810 -25.40 -11.64 -32.87
CA SER A 810 -25.30 -11.68 -34.33
C SER A 810 -25.19 -13.13 -34.82
N ALA A 811 -25.59 -13.38 -36.07
CA ALA A 811 -25.46 -14.72 -36.67
C ALA A 811 -24.01 -15.21 -36.73
N ALA A 812 -23.06 -14.29 -36.96
CA ALA A 812 -21.63 -14.60 -36.96
C ALA A 812 -21.16 -15.02 -35.56
N ARG A 813 -21.54 -14.26 -34.52
CA ARG A 813 -21.18 -14.56 -33.13
C ARG A 813 -21.76 -15.89 -32.65
N ALA A 814 -23.02 -16.16 -32.97
CA ALA A 814 -23.67 -17.42 -32.63
C ALA A 814 -23.02 -18.62 -33.33
N ARG A 815 -22.60 -18.49 -34.60
CA ARG A 815 -21.85 -19.55 -35.31
C ARG A 815 -20.45 -19.75 -34.75
N GLN A 816 -19.75 -18.67 -34.41
CA GLN A 816 -18.40 -18.72 -33.85
C GLN A 816 -18.37 -19.51 -32.54
N LEU A 817 -19.35 -19.27 -31.66
CA LEU A 817 -19.41 -19.90 -30.35
C LEU A 817 -20.00 -21.31 -30.41
N GLY A 818 -20.96 -21.55 -31.30
CA GLY A 818 -21.77 -22.77 -31.29
C GLY A 818 -22.55 -22.94 -29.98
N ASP A 819 -23.24 -24.07 -29.85
CA ASP A 819 -24.11 -24.34 -28.69
C ASP A 819 -23.35 -24.34 -27.36
N ALA A 820 -22.24 -25.07 -27.30
CA ALA A 820 -21.41 -25.17 -26.09
C ALA A 820 -20.77 -23.84 -25.69
N GLY A 821 -20.33 -23.03 -26.66
CA GLY A 821 -19.75 -21.72 -26.39
C GLY A 821 -20.79 -20.70 -25.92
N ILE A 822 -22.01 -20.74 -26.47
CA ILE A 822 -23.13 -19.90 -26.04
C ILE A 822 -23.52 -20.23 -24.58
N ASP A 823 -23.64 -21.51 -24.26
CA ASP A 823 -23.96 -21.96 -22.92
C ASP A 823 -22.88 -21.55 -21.90
N GLU A 824 -21.60 -21.77 -22.24
CA GLU A 824 -20.47 -21.45 -21.37
C GLU A 824 -20.31 -19.94 -21.17
N THR A 825 -20.59 -19.15 -22.21
CA THR A 825 -20.39 -17.69 -22.18
C THR A 825 -21.57 -16.96 -21.54
N TYR A 826 -22.80 -17.23 -21.99
CA TYR A 826 -23.97 -16.42 -21.63
C TYR A 826 -24.89 -17.13 -20.64
N VAL A 827 -25.20 -18.41 -20.84
CA VAL A 827 -26.10 -19.14 -19.91
C VAL A 827 -25.46 -19.28 -18.55
N ARG A 828 -24.17 -19.65 -18.50
CA ARG A 828 -23.39 -19.71 -17.25
C ARG A 828 -23.26 -18.34 -16.58
N ALA A 829 -23.16 -17.26 -17.37
CA ALA A 829 -23.17 -15.89 -16.85
C ALA A 829 -24.56 -15.40 -16.41
N GLY A 830 -25.62 -16.16 -16.73
CA GLY A 830 -26.97 -15.96 -16.24
C GLY A 830 -27.99 -15.43 -17.25
N ALA A 831 -27.75 -15.48 -18.56
CA ALA A 831 -28.78 -15.09 -19.53
C ALA A 831 -30.10 -15.84 -19.26
N ASP A 832 -31.22 -15.12 -19.18
CA ASP A 832 -32.56 -15.71 -18.99
C ASP A 832 -33.19 -16.09 -20.34
N PHE A 833 -32.75 -15.45 -21.43
CA PHE A 833 -33.13 -15.76 -22.80
C PHE A 833 -32.07 -15.23 -23.78
N LEU A 834 -32.12 -15.67 -25.03
CA LEU A 834 -31.28 -15.16 -26.12
C LEU A 834 -32.15 -14.62 -27.24
N THR A 835 -31.69 -13.58 -27.92
CA THR A 835 -32.32 -13.08 -29.15
C THR A 835 -31.31 -13.19 -30.30
N LEU A 836 -31.78 -13.64 -31.46
CA LEU A 836 -30.97 -13.73 -32.67
C LEU A 836 -31.34 -12.61 -33.62
N GLN A 837 -30.35 -11.82 -34.03
CA GLN A 837 -30.50 -10.79 -35.06
C GLN A 837 -31.22 -11.33 -36.31
N PRO A 838 -31.98 -10.50 -37.06
CA PRO A 838 -32.61 -10.92 -38.31
C PRO A 838 -31.60 -11.53 -39.30
N VAL A 839 -31.92 -12.71 -39.83
CA VAL A 839 -31.14 -13.38 -40.90
C VAL A 839 -32.06 -13.58 -42.11
N TYR A 840 -31.81 -12.80 -43.16
CA TYR A 840 -32.69 -12.79 -44.34
C TYR A 840 -32.43 -13.92 -45.33
N GLN A 841 -31.30 -14.63 -45.22
CA GLN A 841 -30.99 -15.77 -46.07
C GLN A 841 -31.52 -17.08 -45.47
N PRO A 842 -32.48 -17.78 -46.11
CA PRO A 842 -33.10 -18.96 -45.53
C PRO A 842 -32.14 -20.13 -45.28
N ALA A 843 -31.12 -20.30 -46.14
CA ALA A 843 -30.11 -21.36 -45.98
C ALA A 843 -29.22 -21.10 -44.76
N GLU A 844 -28.80 -19.84 -44.59
CA GLU A 844 -28.00 -19.39 -43.46
C GLU A 844 -28.72 -19.48 -42.12
N PHE A 845 -30.01 -19.13 -42.08
CA PHE A 845 -30.82 -19.26 -40.88
C PHE A 845 -31.05 -20.73 -40.53
N ARG A 846 -31.32 -21.60 -41.51
CA ARG A 846 -31.42 -23.06 -41.28
C ARG A 846 -30.13 -23.64 -40.72
N ALA A 847 -28.98 -23.26 -41.27
CA ALA A 847 -27.68 -23.71 -40.77
C ALA A 847 -27.43 -23.21 -39.34
N LEU A 848 -27.75 -21.94 -39.05
CA LEU A 848 -27.63 -21.37 -37.71
C LEU A 848 -28.52 -22.11 -36.71
N MET A 849 -29.81 -22.29 -37.01
CA MET A 849 -30.73 -23.06 -36.17
C MET A 849 -30.29 -24.52 -36.05
N GLY A 850 -29.65 -25.12 -37.05
CA GLY A 850 -29.08 -26.46 -36.94
C GLY A 850 -27.90 -26.54 -35.97
N ALA A 851 -27.16 -25.44 -35.78
CA ALA A 851 -25.92 -25.38 -35.02
C ALA A 851 -26.09 -24.99 -33.54
N ILE A 852 -27.26 -24.44 -33.15
CA ILE A 852 -27.51 -23.95 -31.78
C ILE A 852 -28.83 -24.49 -31.22
N THR A 853 -28.81 -24.93 -29.97
CA THR A 853 -29.98 -25.35 -29.18
C THR A 853 -29.75 -24.95 -27.71
N PRO A 854 -29.69 -23.63 -27.43
CA PRO A 854 -29.25 -23.13 -26.14
C PRO A 854 -30.19 -23.61 -25.02
N LYS A 855 -29.65 -23.74 -23.81
CA LYS A 855 -30.44 -24.18 -22.63
C LYS A 855 -31.49 -23.17 -22.15
N VAL A 856 -31.50 -21.97 -22.72
CA VAL A 856 -32.40 -20.88 -22.38
C VAL A 856 -33.31 -20.55 -23.56
N PRO A 857 -34.51 -20.00 -23.32
CA PRO A 857 -35.44 -19.56 -24.35
C PRO A 857 -34.77 -18.76 -25.48
N LEU A 858 -34.99 -19.19 -26.72
CA LEU A 858 -34.46 -18.54 -27.92
C LEU A 858 -35.55 -17.72 -28.62
N PHE A 859 -35.30 -16.44 -28.84
CA PHE A 859 -36.17 -15.52 -29.56
C PHE A 859 -35.58 -15.22 -30.93
N ALA A 860 -36.46 -15.11 -31.93
CA ALA A 860 -36.07 -14.55 -33.22
C ALA A 860 -36.29 -13.05 -33.18
N GLU A 861 -35.31 -12.27 -33.63
CA GLU A 861 -35.54 -10.88 -33.96
C GLU A 861 -35.87 -10.76 -35.44
N ILE A 862 -36.88 -9.93 -35.73
CA ILE A 862 -37.39 -9.73 -37.08
C ILE A 862 -37.55 -8.22 -37.26
N LEU A 863 -36.79 -7.66 -38.19
CA LEU A 863 -36.97 -6.28 -38.61
C LEU A 863 -38.06 -6.24 -39.67
N VAL A 864 -39.19 -5.62 -39.31
CA VAL A 864 -40.40 -5.54 -40.13
C VAL A 864 -40.29 -4.30 -41.02
N LEU A 865 -40.37 -4.51 -42.33
CA LEU A 865 -40.09 -3.48 -43.33
C LEU A 865 -41.40 -2.90 -43.87
N PRO A 866 -41.62 -1.58 -43.78
CA PRO A 866 -42.84 -0.97 -44.28
C PRO A 866 -42.89 -0.90 -45.82
N ASP A 867 -41.72 -0.76 -46.48
CA ASP A 867 -41.59 -0.72 -47.94
C ASP A 867 -40.13 -1.01 -48.37
N ALA A 868 -39.93 -1.16 -49.69
CA ALA A 868 -38.61 -1.43 -50.27
C ALA A 868 -37.62 -0.26 -50.14
N ALA A 869 -38.11 0.99 -50.10
CA ALA A 869 -37.24 2.16 -49.95
C ALA A 869 -36.55 2.16 -48.57
N THR A 870 -37.27 1.73 -47.54
CA THR A 870 -36.74 1.57 -46.18
C THR A 870 -35.71 0.44 -46.11
N ALA A 871 -35.92 -0.62 -46.89
CA ALA A 871 -34.95 -1.71 -47.01
C ALA A 871 -33.65 -1.25 -47.69
N ASP A 872 -33.71 -0.34 -48.67
CA ASP A 872 -32.55 0.28 -49.31
C ASP A 872 -31.80 1.25 -48.38
N GLU A 873 -32.52 1.98 -47.50
CA GLU A 873 -31.91 2.86 -46.49
C GLU A 873 -31.04 2.06 -45.50
N LEU A 874 -31.50 0.87 -45.09
CA LEU A 874 -30.80 0.02 -44.13
C LEU A 874 -29.44 -0.49 -44.63
N ASP A 875 -29.30 -0.75 -45.93
CA ASP A 875 -28.01 -1.16 -46.50
C ASP A 875 -26.92 -0.09 -46.33
N ASN A 876 -27.33 1.17 -46.21
CA ASN A 876 -26.44 2.31 -46.04
C ASN A 876 -26.22 2.68 -44.57
N GLU A 877 -27.25 2.59 -43.73
CA GLU A 877 -27.15 3.00 -42.31
C GLU A 877 -26.72 1.86 -41.36
N LEU A 878 -27.08 0.61 -41.66
CA LEU A 878 -26.83 -0.56 -40.81
C LEU A 878 -26.53 -1.80 -41.67
N PRO A 879 -25.32 -1.93 -42.26
CA PRO A 879 -25.00 -3.00 -43.21
C PRO A 879 -25.15 -4.42 -42.66
N THR A 880 -25.07 -4.60 -41.34
CA THR A 880 -25.30 -5.90 -40.67
C THR A 880 -26.76 -6.35 -40.67
N LEU A 881 -27.70 -5.44 -40.96
CA LEU A 881 -29.12 -5.71 -41.11
C LEU A 881 -29.57 -5.61 -42.59
N SER A 882 -28.61 -5.63 -43.53
CA SER A 882 -28.87 -5.49 -44.96
C SER A 882 -29.84 -6.55 -45.49
N VAL A 883 -30.74 -6.10 -46.35
CA VAL A 883 -31.85 -6.90 -46.88
C VAL A 883 -31.52 -7.35 -48.31
N PRO A 884 -31.60 -8.64 -48.67
CA PRO A 884 -31.30 -9.09 -50.03
C PRO A 884 -32.25 -8.49 -51.09
N ASP A 885 -31.71 -8.13 -52.26
CA ASP A 885 -32.48 -7.50 -53.37
C ASP A 885 -33.74 -8.28 -53.77
N LYS A 886 -33.68 -9.61 -53.73
CA LYS A 886 -34.83 -10.48 -54.02
C LYS A 886 -35.99 -10.25 -53.06
N LEU A 887 -35.74 -9.89 -51.80
CA LEU A 887 -36.78 -9.55 -50.84
C LEU A 887 -37.32 -8.13 -51.09
N LYS A 888 -36.45 -7.17 -51.45
CA LYS A 888 -36.86 -5.80 -51.83
C LYS A 888 -37.78 -5.78 -53.06
N GLN A 889 -37.48 -6.60 -54.06
CA GLN A 889 -38.31 -6.76 -55.27
C GLN A 889 -39.70 -7.31 -54.93
N ARG A 890 -39.78 -8.27 -54.00
CA ARG A 890 -41.05 -8.83 -53.53
C ARG A 890 -41.86 -7.80 -52.74
N LEU A 891 -41.20 -7.03 -51.89
CA LEU A 891 -41.82 -5.95 -51.11
C LEU A 891 -42.33 -4.81 -52.00
N SER A 892 -41.63 -4.53 -53.11
CA SER A 892 -42.07 -3.55 -54.12
C SER A 892 -43.33 -4.01 -54.87
N ALA A 893 -43.50 -5.32 -55.06
CA ALA A 893 -44.61 -5.90 -55.80
C ALA A 893 -45.88 -6.07 -54.94
N ASP A 894 -45.73 -6.32 -53.63
CA ASP A 894 -46.81 -6.46 -52.67
C ASP A 894 -46.36 -5.90 -51.31
N PRO A 895 -46.84 -4.72 -50.88
CA PRO A 895 -46.47 -4.13 -49.60
C PRO A 895 -46.81 -4.99 -48.37
N ASP A 896 -47.77 -5.92 -48.48
CA ASP A 896 -48.12 -6.85 -47.39
C ASP A 896 -47.24 -8.11 -47.36
N GLU A 897 -46.33 -8.24 -48.32
CA GLU A 897 -45.48 -9.42 -48.47
C GLU A 897 -44.48 -9.59 -47.31
N ASP A 898 -44.12 -8.50 -46.63
CA ASP A 898 -43.29 -8.57 -45.43
C ASP A 898 -44.04 -9.28 -44.30
N ALA A 899 -45.24 -8.80 -43.90
CA ALA A 899 -46.03 -9.44 -42.87
C ALA A 899 -46.37 -10.90 -43.22
N LYS A 900 -46.74 -11.19 -44.47
CA LYS A 900 -46.97 -12.57 -44.95
C LYS A 900 -45.70 -13.42 -44.85
N GLY A 901 -44.54 -12.84 -45.17
CA GLY A 901 -43.23 -13.48 -45.07
C GLY A 901 -42.86 -13.82 -43.63
N VAL A 902 -43.02 -12.86 -42.72
CA VAL A 902 -42.80 -13.04 -41.28
C VAL A 902 -43.70 -14.13 -40.72
N LEU A 903 -44.98 -14.17 -41.08
CA LEU A 903 -45.90 -15.22 -40.62
C LEU A 903 -45.51 -16.60 -41.16
N ARG A 904 -45.08 -16.72 -42.41
CA ARG A 904 -44.55 -18.00 -42.96
C ARG A 904 -43.28 -18.44 -42.23
N PHE A 905 -42.38 -17.50 -41.93
CA PHE A 905 -41.17 -17.78 -41.16
C PHE A 905 -41.52 -18.28 -39.76
N LEU A 906 -42.39 -17.57 -39.04
CA LEU A 906 -42.80 -17.95 -37.70
C LEU A 906 -43.54 -19.29 -37.72
N ALA A 907 -44.41 -19.55 -38.69
CA ALA A 907 -45.06 -20.86 -38.82
C ALA A 907 -44.07 -22.03 -38.97
N ALA A 908 -42.95 -21.81 -39.68
CA ALA A 908 -41.92 -22.83 -39.86
C ALA A 908 -41.04 -23.05 -38.62
N TRP A 909 -40.83 -22.01 -37.81
CA TRP A 909 -39.84 -22.04 -36.71
C TRP A 909 -40.42 -21.90 -35.31
N ARG A 910 -41.73 -21.70 -35.16
CA ARG A 910 -42.40 -21.48 -33.87
C ARG A 910 -42.10 -22.58 -32.86
N ALA A 911 -41.98 -23.84 -33.30
CA ALA A 911 -41.67 -24.96 -32.41
C ALA A 911 -40.25 -24.89 -31.80
N ARG A 912 -39.34 -24.08 -32.39
CA ARG A 912 -37.96 -23.89 -31.95
C ARG A 912 -37.72 -22.53 -31.30
N LEU A 913 -38.72 -21.66 -31.26
CA LEU A 913 -38.62 -20.31 -30.74
C LEU A 913 -39.55 -20.15 -29.55
N ALA A 914 -39.05 -19.54 -28.49
CA ALA A 914 -39.83 -19.22 -27.31
C ALA A 914 -40.68 -17.95 -27.51
N GLY A 915 -40.27 -17.05 -28.41
CA GLY A 915 -40.96 -15.81 -28.73
C GLY A 915 -40.31 -15.06 -29.89
N VAL A 916 -40.72 -13.81 -30.10
CA VAL A 916 -40.22 -12.96 -31.19
C VAL A 916 -40.02 -11.51 -30.74
N CYS A 917 -38.96 -10.87 -31.21
CA CYS A 917 -38.76 -9.43 -31.10
C CYS A 917 -38.98 -8.78 -32.47
N LEU A 918 -40.04 -7.99 -32.60
CA LEU A 918 -40.33 -7.21 -33.80
C LEU A 918 -39.64 -5.85 -33.69
N LEU A 919 -38.67 -5.63 -34.57
CA LEU A 919 -37.94 -4.38 -34.69
C LEU A 919 -38.56 -3.56 -35.83
N LEU A 920 -38.72 -2.26 -35.64
CA LEU A 920 -39.17 -1.36 -36.69
C LEU A 920 -38.06 -0.37 -37.05
N PRO A 921 -37.94 0.03 -38.33
CA PRO A 921 -36.98 1.02 -38.79
C PRO A 921 -37.45 2.47 -38.55
N ASP A 922 -38.75 2.68 -38.31
CA ASP A 922 -39.38 3.98 -38.08
C ASP A 922 -40.73 3.84 -37.32
N GLU A 923 -41.58 4.88 -37.33
CA GLU A 923 -42.87 4.90 -36.65
C GLU A 923 -44.02 4.17 -37.35
N ARG A 924 -43.83 3.60 -38.55
CA ARG A 924 -44.88 2.95 -39.34
C ARG A 924 -45.12 1.52 -38.87
N THR A 925 -46.27 1.28 -38.26
CA THR A 925 -46.57 0.04 -37.52
C THR A 925 -47.47 -0.96 -38.24
N ALA A 926 -48.06 -0.60 -39.38
CA ALA A 926 -49.15 -1.39 -39.99
C ALA A 926 -48.80 -2.86 -40.23
N GLN A 927 -47.63 -3.15 -40.82
CA GLN A 927 -47.17 -4.51 -41.09
C GLN A 927 -46.92 -5.29 -39.78
N ALA A 928 -46.28 -4.64 -38.79
CA ALA A 928 -46.04 -5.26 -37.49
C ALA A 928 -47.35 -5.54 -36.74
N GLU A 929 -48.32 -4.62 -36.76
CA GLU A 929 -49.65 -4.85 -36.17
C GLU A 929 -50.37 -6.04 -36.81
N ALA A 930 -50.27 -6.21 -38.13
CA ALA A 930 -50.84 -7.37 -38.83
C ALA A 930 -50.21 -8.69 -38.36
N VAL A 931 -48.87 -8.73 -38.24
CA VAL A 931 -48.14 -9.89 -37.69
C VAL A 931 -48.59 -10.18 -36.25
N ILE A 932 -48.62 -9.17 -35.39
CA ILE A 932 -48.98 -9.34 -33.97
C ILE A 932 -50.41 -9.88 -33.85
N ARG A 933 -51.38 -9.30 -34.56
CA ARG A 933 -52.78 -9.76 -34.52
C ARG A 933 -52.91 -11.20 -34.98
N ALA A 934 -52.20 -11.59 -36.06
CA ALA A 934 -52.21 -12.96 -36.57
C ALA A 934 -51.53 -13.97 -35.63
N LEU A 935 -50.59 -13.54 -34.78
CA LEU A 935 -49.98 -14.39 -33.74
C LEU A 935 -50.84 -14.52 -32.48
N ARG A 936 -51.84 -13.66 -32.33
CA ARG A 936 -52.75 -13.59 -31.17
C ARG A 936 -54.15 -14.11 -31.47
N SER A 937 -54.53 -14.21 -32.75
CA SER A 937 -55.66 -14.99 -33.25
C SER A 937 -55.34 -16.49 -33.23
#